data_AF-A0A7Y1STF4-F1
#
_entry.id   AF-A0A7Y1STF4-F1
#
_cell.length_a   1.000
_cell.length_b   1.000
_cell.length_c   1.000
_cell.angle_alpha   90.00
_cell.angle_beta   90.00
_cell.angle_gamma   90.00
#
_symmetry.space_group_name_H-M   'P 1'
#
loop_
_entity.id
_entity.type
_entity.pdbx_description
1 polymer ?
#
loop_
_entity_poly.entity_id
_entity_poly.type
_entity_poly.pdbx_seq_one_letter_code
_entity_poly.pdbx_strand_id
1 'polypeptide(L)'
;MEHEGSLVRFRLALVFALLIIAAPAAAQTTECPAFEGITCDGAVTDTTGVIEDDAALEEAVGRLVATYGHEAAIVIVDGTGGRSVEDFATDLGDAWGVGDPQLNDGIIIAVDLDSRVTTVQHGPGLNEVPRSFDSIAAVANSFFASGDFDGGLLAIIGSLDEALAAFAAGETGGSAQDVLDGFTPGDDPADDGLNPGIVGGAIGVLVLGGLTVTGVTVRGQRRAKTRRTRRELVDGELSRLDVAGHELPLLRDFLMIVEAGTLDAPTTDVARVLQDIADVRPPDADAIVEAAHRHRLLNIVDRDRMMEAAEVPLELRVSGERDVLEGGVQAEAKEALDVDLDDDRAFDVRRQELTRLVDGLRPYRVAEARARVAATVDQRLVQTGSGYAILTDLGERFLKAAPVLRDEKSVGSAIASLEDAYATATAKTATLETLYAQLPSSSARPAVAAALADVDPDADRAFNRYERVRQELEEKGAALKQDKLDVAAVAALLLLNRDEESVAEFLAAYGRNRQAELTPEESVEYALAGLSNPRRVEVVRKQSKRLGLPVAITAALLERRTDGVAVYHGLLDDLAETGVTGDTRRTIAGILAVSLEPAQALRRWTEARGELAQLGLEGSYADIAAAFGASDRRGPRTFALAYAAQRQALARSSIDDADRFAPELAHA
;
A
#
# COMPACT_ATOMS: atom_id res chain seq x y z
N MET A 1 1.49 -68.67 -0.97
CA MET A 1 0.44 -67.63 -1.10
C MET A 1 0.15 -67.01 0.27
N GLU A 2 1.16 -66.56 1.01
CA GLU A 2 0.97 -65.91 2.33
C GLU A 2 1.64 -64.52 2.42
N HIS A 3 2.42 -64.11 1.42
CA HIS A 3 3.10 -62.80 1.43
C HIS A 3 2.34 -61.68 0.71
N GLU A 4 1.30 -61.97 -0.09
CA GLU A 4 0.52 -60.92 -0.77
C GLU A 4 -0.54 -60.25 0.13
N GLY A 5 -0.98 -60.91 1.20
CA GLY A 5 -1.99 -60.36 2.12
C GLY A 5 -1.46 -59.27 3.06
N SER A 6 -0.15 -59.24 3.33
CA SER A 6 0.45 -58.27 4.27
C SER A 6 0.72 -56.91 3.63
N LEU A 7 1.07 -56.89 2.34
CA LEU A 7 1.35 -55.65 1.60
C LEU A 7 0.09 -54.87 1.27
N VAL A 8 -1.04 -55.54 1.04
CA VAL A 8 -2.34 -54.87 0.82
C VAL A 8 -2.85 -54.26 2.12
N ARG A 9 -2.69 -54.93 3.27
CA ARG A 9 -3.07 -54.39 4.59
C ARG A 9 -2.21 -53.20 5.02
N PHE A 10 -0.92 -53.20 4.69
CA PHE A 10 -0.02 -52.08 4.98
C PHE A 10 -0.28 -50.88 4.07
N ARG A 11 -0.63 -51.10 2.80
CA ARG A 11 -1.03 -50.03 1.87
C ARG A 11 -2.41 -49.44 2.19
N LEU A 12 -3.36 -50.26 2.64
CA LEU A 12 -4.68 -49.78 3.08
C LEU A 12 -4.58 -48.97 4.38
N ALA A 13 -3.69 -49.36 5.31
CA ALA A 13 -3.42 -48.60 6.53
C ALA A 13 -2.68 -47.27 6.27
N LEU A 14 -1.78 -47.23 5.27
CA LEU A 14 -1.08 -46.00 4.88
C LEU A 14 -2.01 -45.01 4.17
N VAL A 15 -2.96 -45.48 3.36
CA VAL A 15 -3.98 -44.64 2.71
C VAL A 15 -5.03 -44.15 3.72
N PHE A 16 -5.39 -44.95 4.72
CA PHE A 16 -6.28 -44.52 5.81
C PHE A 16 -5.60 -43.54 6.78
N ALA A 17 -4.28 -43.67 7.00
CA ALA A 17 -3.49 -42.69 7.74
C ALA A 17 -3.28 -41.38 6.97
N LEU A 18 -3.18 -41.41 5.63
CA LEU A 18 -3.15 -40.20 4.80
C LEU A 18 -4.52 -39.51 4.71
N LEU A 19 -5.63 -40.25 4.79
CA LEU A 19 -6.99 -39.71 4.77
C LEU A 19 -7.44 -39.08 6.10
N ILE A 20 -6.75 -39.36 7.21
CA ILE A 20 -7.02 -38.73 8.52
C ILE A 20 -6.22 -37.41 8.68
N ILE A 21 -5.19 -37.17 7.87
CA ILE A 21 -4.44 -35.90 7.85
C ILE A 21 -5.05 -34.90 6.85
N ALA A 22 -6.08 -35.31 6.10
CA ALA A 22 -6.81 -34.48 5.13
C ALA A 22 -8.28 -34.22 5.58
N ALA A 23 -8.46 -33.83 6.84
CA ALA A 23 -9.68 -33.14 7.31
C ALA A 23 -9.34 -31.64 7.51
N PRO A 24 -10.29 -30.73 7.27
CA PRO A 24 -10.03 -29.41 6.73
C PRO A 24 -9.29 -28.51 7.73
N ALA A 25 -8.31 -27.77 7.21
CA ALA A 25 -7.90 -26.49 7.78
C ALA A 25 -9.03 -25.47 7.58
N ALA A 26 -10.11 -25.62 8.35
CA ALA A 26 -11.17 -24.63 8.47
C ALA A 26 -11.53 -24.52 9.96
N ALA A 27 -11.49 -23.28 10.45
CA ALA A 27 -11.74 -22.82 11.82
C ALA A 27 -10.59 -23.06 12.84
N GLN A 28 -9.56 -22.22 12.76
CA GLN A 28 -8.94 -21.71 13.99
C GLN A 28 -9.85 -20.58 14.48
N THR A 29 -10.59 -20.80 15.56
CA THR A 29 -11.26 -19.71 16.29
C THR A 29 -10.20 -19.04 17.16
N THR A 30 -9.81 -17.82 16.82
CA THR A 30 -8.95 -16.98 17.66
C THR A 30 -9.72 -16.65 18.95
N GLU A 31 -9.25 -17.11 20.11
CA GLU A 31 -9.85 -16.78 21.41
C GLU A 31 -9.30 -15.42 21.88
N CYS A 32 -10.07 -14.33 21.72
CA CYS A 32 -9.73 -13.02 22.31
C CYS A 32 -10.29 -12.90 23.74
N PRO A 33 -9.66 -12.13 24.64
CA PRO A 33 -10.18 -11.90 25.97
C PRO A 33 -11.48 -11.08 25.94
N ALA A 34 -12.40 -11.37 26.86
CA ALA A 34 -13.63 -10.60 26.99
C ALA A 34 -13.31 -9.16 27.47
N PHE A 35 -13.77 -8.17 26.72
CA PHE A 35 -13.65 -6.75 27.03
C PHE A 35 -15.05 -6.18 27.29
N GLU A 36 -15.30 -5.73 28.52
CA GLU A 36 -16.61 -5.19 28.96
C GLU A 36 -17.83 -6.10 28.64
N GLY A 37 -17.62 -7.42 28.59
CA GLY A 37 -18.66 -8.40 28.29
C GLY A 37 -18.80 -8.74 26.80
N ILE A 38 -17.99 -8.15 25.93
CA ILE A 38 -17.89 -8.42 24.50
C ILE A 38 -16.69 -9.33 24.25
N THR A 39 -16.90 -10.40 23.48
CA THR A 39 -15.84 -11.33 23.07
C THR A 39 -15.86 -11.39 21.56
N CYS A 40 -14.68 -11.44 20.93
CA CYS A 40 -14.59 -11.51 19.47
C CYS A 40 -15.27 -12.79 18.94
N ASP A 41 -15.92 -12.68 17.77
CA ASP A 41 -16.52 -13.80 17.05
C ASP A 41 -15.93 -13.92 15.63
N GLY A 42 -14.60 -13.83 15.54
CA GLY A 42 -13.89 -13.68 14.27
C GLY A 42 -13.39 -12.25 14.08
N ALA A 43 -13.22 -11.83 12.82
CA ALA A 43 -12.90 -10.43 12.51
C ALA A 43 -14.13 -9.53 12.62
N VAL A 44 -15.34 -10.08 12.69
CA VAL A 44 -16.60 -9.35 12.82
C VAL A 44 -17.29 -9.78 14.11
N THR A 45 -17.72 -8.81 14.90
CA THR A 45 -18.40 -9.05 16.18
C THR A 45 -19.64 -8.17 16.27
N ASP A 46 -20.80 -8.76 16.03
CA ASP A 46 -22.09 -8.08 16.13
C ASP A 46 -22.85 -8.52 17.38
N THR A 47 -22.88 -7.63 18.38
CA THR A 47 -23.63 -7.87 19.62
C THR A 47 -25.12 -7.49 19.50
N THR A 48 -25.52 -6.89 18.39
CA THR A 48 -26.82 -6.25 18.18
C THR A 48 -27.72 -7.02 17.21
N GLY A 49 -27.12 -7.83 16.32
CA GLY A 49 -27.81 -8.65 15.32
C GLY A 49 -28.28 -7.86 14.09
N VAL A 50 -27.66 -6.70 13.83
CA VAL A 50 -27.92 -5.85 12.66
C VAL A 50 -27.17 -6.29 11.41
N ILE A 51 -26.06 -7.04 11.55
CA ILE A 51 -25.34 -7.61 10.41
C ILE A 51 -26.13 -8.79 9.84
N GLU A 52 -26.22 -8.84 8.52
CA GLU A 52 -27.03 -9.80 7.79
C GLU A 52 -26.19 -10.88 7.10
N ASP A 53 -25.00 -10.52 6.61
CA ASP A 53 -24.00 -11.40 5.99
C ASP A 53 -22.60 -11.25 6.60
N ASP A 54 -22.48 -11.73 7.84
CA ASP A 54 -21.24 -11.83 8.59
C ASP A 54 -20.11 -12.50 7.78
N ALA A 55 -20.43 -13.53 6.98
CA ALA A 55 -19.44 -14.25 6.19
C ALA A 55 -18.84 -13.40 5.06
N ALA A 56 -19.64 -12.50 4.45
CA ALA A 56 -19.14 -11.60 3.42
C ALA A 56 -18.22 -10.51 3.99
N LEU A 57 -18.54 -10.03 5.20
CA LEU A 57 -17.69 -9.07 5.92
C LEU A 57 -16.41 -9.73 6.42
N GLU A 58 -16.48 -10.93 6.98
CA GLU A 58 -15.33 -11.76 7.35
C GLU A 58 -14.41 -12.04 6.14
N GLU A 59 -14.99 -12.37 4.97
CA GLU A 59 -14.22 -12.55 3.74
C GLU A 59 -13.60 -11.23 3.26
N ALA A 60 -14.32 -10.12 3.37
CA ALA A 60 -13.81 -8.81 2.97
C ALA A 60 -12.67 -8.33 3.87
N VAL A 61 -12.81 -8.47 5.20
CA VAL A 61 -11.73 -8.20 6.15
C VAL A 61 -10.56 -9.16 5.92
N GLY A 62 -10.83 -10.46 5.76
CA GLY A 62 -9.80 -11.45 5.46
C GLY A 62 -9.00 -11.15 4.20
N ARG A 63 -9.63 -10.60 3.15
CA ARG A 63 -8.92 -10.13 1.94
C ARG A 63 -8.05 -8.91 2.22
N LEU A 64 -8.55 -7.95 2.99
CA LEU A 64 -7.80 -6.75 3.37
C LEU A 64 -6.55 -7.13 4.18
N VAL A 65 -6.71 -7.99 5.20
CA VAL A 65 -5.61 -8.53 6.00
C VAL A 65 -4.63 -9.33 5.14
N ALA A 66 -5.12 -10.19 4.24
CA ALA A 66 -4.25 -10.99 3.37
C ALA A 66 -3.48 -10.15 2.34
N THR A 67 -3.98 -8.95 2.00
CA THR A 67 -3.40 -8.08 0.96
C THR A 67 -2.39 -7.09 1.55
N TYR A 68 -2.68 -6.51 2.73
CA TYR A 68 -1.86 -5.45 3.32
C TYR A 68 -1.16 -5.85 4.63
N GLY A 69 -1.52 -6.99 5.22
CA GLY A 69 -0.90 -7.50 6.46
C GLY A 69 -1.39 -6.85 7.76
N HIS A 70 -2.17 -5.76 7.67
CA HIS A 70 -2.76 -5.08 8.83
C HIS A 70 -4.01 -5.83 9.30
N GLU A 71 -4.02 -6.30 10.55
CA GLU A 71 -5.20 -6.95 11.12
C GLU A 71 -6.31 -5.92 11.36
N ALA A 72 -7.55 -6.29 11.03
CA ALA A 72 -8.71 -5.45 11.24
C ALA A 72 -9.83 -6.22 11.94
N ALA A 73 -10.59 -5.53 12.78
CA ALA A 73 -11.80 -6.05 13.39
C ALA A 73 -12.97 -5.05 13.27
N ILE A 74 -14.17 -5.59 13.10
CA ILE A 74 -15.44 -4.86 13.06
C ILE A 74 -16.22 -5.19 14.33
N VAL A 75 -16.66 -4.16 15.05
CA VAL A 75 -17.45 -4.33 16.26
C VAL A 75 -18.69 -3.45 16.22
N ILE A 76 -19.86 -4.07 16.39
CA ILE A 76 -21.14 -3.36 16.50
C ILE A 76 -21.72 -3.59 17.88
N VAL A 77 -22.05 -2.48 18.55
CA VAL A 77 -22.60 -2.47 19.90
C VAL A 77 -23.87 -1.66 20.00
N ASP A 78 -24.76 -2.08 20.91
CA ASP A 78 -25.98 -1.33 21.21
C ASP A 78 -25.65 0.01 21.87
N GLY A 79 -24.52 0.11 22.58
CA GLY A 79 -24.05 1.35 23.20
C GLY A 79 -22.76 1.17 23.99
N THR A 80 -21.91 2.20 24.02
CA THR A 80 -20.59 2.18 24.68
C THR A 80 -20.63 2.52 26.19
N GLY A 81 -21.82 2.54 26.80
CA GLY A 81 -21.98 2.79 28.23
C GLY A 81 -21.69 4.23 28.67
N GLY A 82 -21.74 5.20 27.76
CA GLY A 82 -21.51 6.62 28.03
C GLY A 82 -20.06 7.10 27.84
N ARG A 83 -19.19 6.25 27.27
CA ARG A 83 -17.86 6.63 26.79
C ARG A 83 -17.93 7.21 25.37
N SER A 84 -16.83 7.78 24.90
CA SER A 84 -16.66 8.06 23.48
C SER A 84 -16.50 6.73 22.73
N VAL A 85 -16.94 6.66 21.48
CA VAL A 85 -16.85 5.42 20.67
C VAL A 85 -15.40 5.19 20.26
N GLU A 86 -14.63 6.27 20.13
CA GLU A 86 -13.21 6.32 19.85
C GLU A 86 -12.40 5.65 20.97
N ASP A 87 -12.54 6.11 22.23
CA ASP A 87 -11.82 5.53 23.37
C ASP A 87 -12.22 4.05 23.58
N PHE A 88 -13.51 3.74 23.40
CA PHE A 88 -14.01 2.38 23.46
C PHE A 88 -13.32 1.47 22.43
N ALA A 89 -13.21 1.93 21.17
CA ALA A 89 -12.63 1.16 20.08
C ALA A 89 -11.12 0.96 20.26
N THR A 90 -10.38 1.97 20.72
CA THR A 90 -8.95 1.84 21.03
C THR A 90 -8.70 0.84 22.14
N ASP A 91 -9.38 0.97 23.29
CA ASP A 91 -9.19 0.07 24.43
C ASP A 91 -9.57 -1.39 24.08
N LEU A 92 -10.61 -1.56 23.25
CA LEU A 92 -11.06 -2.87 22.79
C LEU A 92 -10.02 -3.51 21.85
N GLY A 93 -9.45 -2.73 20.92
CA GLY A 93 -8.38 -3.21 20.04
C GLY A 93 -7.14 -3.64 20.81
N ASP A 94 -6.73 -2.86 21.81
CA ASP A 94 -5.60 -3.18 22.69
C ASP A 94 -5.87 -4.44 23.53
N ALA A 95 -7.09 -4.58 24.05
CA ALA A 95 -7.49 -5.75 24.82
C ALA A 95 -7.50 -7.02 23.96
N TRP A 96 -8.00 -6.92 22.72
CA TRP A 96 -8.05 -8.06 21.80
C TRP A 96 -6.72 -8.35 21.12
N GLY A 97 -5.77 -7.41 21.18
CA GLY A 97 -4.47 -7.54 20.53
C GLY A 97 -4.57 -7.54 19.02
N VAL A 98 -5.43 -6.67 18.46
CA VAL A 98 -5.61 -6.55 17.01
C VAL A 98 -4.42 -5.82 16.41
N GLY A 99 -3.73 -6.44 15.45
CA GLY A 99 -2.56 -5.89 14.77
C GLY A 99 -1.25 -6.55 15.18
N ASP A 100 -0.18 -6.28 14.43
CA ASP A 100 1.14 -6.79 14.79
C ASP A 100 1.69 -6.00 16.00
N PRO A 101 2.12 -6.68 17.09
CA PRO A 101 2.61 -5.99 18.29
C PRO A 101 3.87 -5.14 18.09
N GLN A 102 4.63 -5.36 17.00
CA GLN A 102 5.82 -4.59 16.66
C GLN A 102 5.48 -3.40 15.75
N LEU A 103 4.53 -3.57 14.83
CA LEU A 103 4.13 -2.53 13.88
C LEU A 103 3.06 -1.59 14.46
N ASN A 104 2.28 -2.06 15.44
CA ASN A 104 1.13 -1.37 16.02
C ASN A 104 0.19 -0.83 14.93
N ASP A 105 -0.27 -1.73 14.07
CA ASP A 105 -0.96 -1.43 12.82
C ASP A 105 -2.39 -2.01 12.76
N GLY A 106 -2.98 -2.32 13.92
CA GLY A 106 -4.35 -2.81 14.01
C GLY A 106 -5.39 -1.77 13.61
N ILE A 107 -6.50 -2.21 13.03
CA ILE A 107 -7.64 -1.35 12.64
C ILE A 107 -8.91 -1.85 13.34
N ILE A 108 -9.62 -0.95 14.04
CA ILE A 108 -10.92 -1.25 14.65
C ILE A 108 -11.99 -0.37 14.02
N ILE A 109 -12.97 -0.99 13.37
CA ILE A 109 -14.18 -0.32 12.89
C ILE A 109 -15.26 -0.53 13.96
N ALA A 110 -15.63 0.53 14.68
CA ALA A 110 -16.62 0.45 15.75
C ALA A 110 -17.89 1.24 15.39
N VAL A 111 -19.04 0.61 15.57
CA VAL A 111 -20.36 1.20 15.36
C VAL A 111 -21.17 1.14 16.65
N ASP A 112 -21.54 2.30 17.18
CA ASP A 112 -22.45 2.44 18.31
C ASP A 112 -23.84 2.83 17.80
N LEU A 113 -24.83 1.95 17.99
CA LEU A 113 -26.19 2.16 17.49
C LEU A 113 -27.01 3.17 18.31
N ASP A 114 -26.74 3.32 19.62
CA ASP A 114 -27.47 4.27 20.48
C ASP A 114 -27.01 5.70 20.21
N SER A 115 -25.69 5.93 20.14
CA SER A 115 -25.15 7.25 19.81
C SER A 115 -25.14 7.54 18.30
N ARG A 116 -25.33 6.52 17.46
CA ARG A 116 -25.24 6.58 15.97
C ARG A 116 -23.91 7.14 15.48
N VAL A 117 -22.85 6.80 16.19
CA VAL A 117 -21.48 7.19 15.86
C VAL A 117 -20.76 5.97 15.30
N THR A 118 -20.03 6.18 14.21
CA THR A 118 -19.10 5.21 13.66
C THR A 118 -17.72 5.82 13.65
N THR A 119 -16.75 5.03 14.08
CA THR A 119 -15.36 5.42 14.05
C THR A 119 -14.52 4.30 13.45
N VAL A 120 -13.40 4.67 12.84
CA VAL A 120 -12.35 3.73 12.47
C VAL A 120 -11.12 4.16 13.24
N GLN A 121 -10.74 3.37 14.24
CA GLN A 121 -9.50 3.55 14.99
C GLN A 121 -8.40 2.74 14.36
N HIS A 122 -7.17 3.24 14.47
CA HIS A 122 -5.99 2.62 13.92
C HIS A 122 -4.83 2.74 14.91
N GLY A 123 -3.91 1.78 14.85
CA GLY A 123 -2.68 1.83 15.61
C GLY A 123 -1.67 2.84 15.01
N PRO A 124 -0.69 3.32 15.80
CA PRO A 124 0.29 4.32 15.37
C PRO A 124 1.08 3.98 14.09
N GLY A 125 1.21 2.70 13.74
CA GLY A 125 1.84 2.23 12.50
C GLY A 125 1.13 2.66 11.22
N LEU A 126 -0.12 3.12 11.32
CA LEU A 126 -0.96 3.58 10.20
C LEU A 126 -1.17 5.10 10.17
N ASN A 127 -0.44 5.87 10.98
CA ASN A 127 -0.57 7.33 11.03
C ASN A 127 -0.21 8.04 9.72
N GLU A 128 0.55 7.38 8.84
CA GLU A 128 0.96 7.90 7.54
C GLU A 128 0.01 7.50 6.39
N VAL A 129 -1.12 6.84 6.71
CA VAL A 129 -2.16 6.56 5.72
C VAL A 129 -2.70 7.90 5.17
N PRO A 130 -2.66 8.11 3.84
CA PRO A 130 -2.92 9.43 3.23
C PRO A 130 -4.35 9.95 3.40
N ARG A 131 -5.28 9.02 3.63
CA ARG A 131 -6.71 9.29 3.76
C ARG A 131 -7.09 9.25 5.23
N SER A 132 -7.77 10.29 5.71
CA SER A 132 -8.23 10.35 7.10
C SER A 132 -9.22 9.23 7.40
N PHE A 133 -8.99 8.49 8.49
CA PHE A 133 -9.88 7.43 8.95
C PHE A 133 -11.30 7.93 9.30
N ASP A 134 -11.45 9.19 9.71
CA ASP A 134 -12.78 9.82 9.86
C ASP A 134 -13.52 9.94 8.53
N SER A 135 -12.79 10.26 7.45
CA SER A 135 -13.37 10.33 6.10
C SER A 135 -13.73 8.96 5.54
N ILE A 136 -12.99 7.93 5.95
CA ILE A 136 -13.26 6.53 5.66
C ILE A 136 -14.52 6.08 6.41
N ALA A 137 -14.63 6.35 7.71
CA ALA A 137 -15.84 6.08 8.48
C ALA A 137 -17.08 6.76 7.85
N ALA A 138 -16.91 8.00 7.40
CA ALA A 138 -17.99 8.81 6.85
C ALA A 138 -18.61 8.27 5.56
N VAL A 139 -17.93 7.39 4.80
CA VAL A 139 -18.50 6.79 3.58
C VAL A 139 -19.72 5.92 3.87
N ALA A 140 -19.80 5.36 5.08
CA ALA A 140 -20.92 4.52 5.51
C ALA A 140 -22.15 5.32 5.94
N ASN A 141 -22.03 6.63 6.19
CA ASN A 141 -23.11 7.43 6.78
C ASN A 141 -24.42 7.33 5.99
N SER A 142 -24.36 7.32 4.65
CA SER A 142 -25.56 7.19 3.83
C SER A 142 -26.18 5.79 3.89
N PHE A 143 -25.34 4.75 4.01
CA PHE A 143 -25.77 3.35 4.12
C PHE A 143 -26.42 3.07 5.48
N PHE A 144 -25.77 3.51 6.56
CA PHE A 144 -26.32 3.41 7.91
C PHE A 144 -27.60 4.23 8.09
N ALA A 145 -27.68 5.41 7.45
CA ALA A 145 -28.92 6.19 7.42
C ALA A 145 -30.07 5.46 6.71
N SER A 146 -29.79 4.58 5.75
CA SER A 146 -30.77 3.69 5.12
C SER A 146 -30.98 2.36 5.84
N GLY A 147 -30.26 2.09 6.94
CA GLY A 147 -30.32 0.83 7.68
C GLY A 147 -29.52 -0.31 7.03
N ASP A 148 -28.71 -0.01 6.02
CA ASP A 148 -27.83 -0.96 5.33
C ASP A 148 -26.47 -0.99 6.06
N PHE A 149 -26.37 -1.83 7.08
CA PHE A 149 -25.15 -1.95 7.89
C PHE A 149 -24.08 -2.76 7.16
N ASP A 150 -24.44 -3.84 6.48
CA ASP A 150 -23.55 -4.65 5.67
C ASP A 150 -22.92 -3.83 4.53
N GLY A 151 -23.74 -3.10 3.77
CA GLY A 151 -23.26 -2.22 2.69
C GLY A 151 -22.41 -1.06 3.19
N GLY A 152 -22.77 -0.47 4.34
CA GLY A 152 -21.97 0.58 4.98
C GLY A 152 -20.60 0.07 5.43
N LEU A 153 -20.54 -1.11 6.05
CA LEU A 153 -19.28 -1.73 6.47
C LEU A 153 -18.43 -2.18 5.27
N LEU A 154 -19.05 -2.75 4.24
CA LEU A 154 -18.35 -3.06 2.98
C LEU A 154 -17.81 -1.79 2.30
N ALA A 155 -18.52 -0.66 2.38
CA ALA A 155 -18.04 0.62 1.87
C ALA A 155 -16.85 1.15 2.68
N ILE A 156 -16.87 1.00 4.02
CA ILE A 156 -15.71 1.30 4.88
C ILE A 156 -14.52 0.41 4.51
N ILE A 157 -14.72 -0.90 4.40
CA ILE A 157 -13.67 -1.86 4.02
C ILE A 157 -13.11 -1.52 2.64
N GLY A 158 -13.96 -1.20 1.65
CA GLY A 158 -13.51 -0.79 0.32
C GLY A 158 -12.74 0.54 0.33
N SER A 159 -13.17 1.51 1.14
CA SER A 159 -12.42 2.76 1.30
C SER A 159 -11.13 2.58 2.09
N LEU A 160 -11.05 1.61 3.01
CA LEU A 160 -9.82 1.19 3.66
C LEU A 160 -8.89 0.48 2.68
N ASP A 161 -9.41 -0.39 1.83
CA ASP A 161 -8.65 -1.06 0.76
C ASP A 161 -8.00 -0.01 -0.17
N GLU A 162 -8.74 1.00 -0.61
CA GLU A 162 -8.18 2.13 -1.38
C GLU A 162 -7.12 2.92 -0.60
N ALA A 163 -7.37 3.20 0.68
CA ALA A 163 -6.47 3.98 1.52
C ALA A 163 -5.18 3.23 1.84
N LEU A 164 -5.29 1.93 2.13
CA LEU A 164 -4.17 1.03 2.40
C LEU A 164 -3.43 0.69 1.10
N ALA A 165 -4.11 0.62 -0.05
CA ALA A 165 -3.46 0.56 -1.35
C ALA A 165 -2.64 1.82 -1.62
N ALA A 166 -3.18 3.01 -1.33
CA ALA A 166 -2.46 4.28 -1.49
C ALA A 166 -1.30 4.42 -0.48
N PHE A 167 -1.48 3.92 0.74
CA PHE A 167 -0.46 3.87 1.79
C PHE A 167 0.67 2.89 1.44
N ALA A 168 0.34 1.66 1.03
CA ALA A 168 1.28 0.68 0.49
C ALA A 168 1.96 1.18 -0.80
N ALA A 169 1.29 2.03 -1.57
CA ALA A 169 1.82 2.73 -2.74
C ALA A 169 2.64 4.01 -2.39
N GLY A 170 2.71 4.40 -1.11
CA GLY A 170 3.53 5.52 -0.63
C GLY A 170 3.07 6.92 -1.06
N GLU A 171 1.77 7.14 -1.33
CA GLU A 171 1.22 8.43 -1.74
C GLU A 171 1.02 9.39 -0.55
N THR A 172 2.04 10.11 -0.08
CA THR A 172 1.88 11.02 1.07
C THR A 172 0.84 12.13 0.82
N GLY A 173 -0.31 12.04 1.47
CA GLY A 173 -1.31 13.10 1.58
C GLY A 173 -0.93 14.06 2.70
N GLY A 174 -0.61 15.31 2.35
CA GLY A 174 -0.29 16.35 3.33
C GLY A 174 -1.09 17.63 3.10
N SER A 175 -1.90 18.01 4.09
CA SER A 175 -2.00 19.37 4.70
C SER A 175 -3.15 19.35 5.73
N ALA A 176 -3.20 20.14 6.81
CA ALA A 176 -2.24 20.88 7.63
C ALA A 176 -3.08 21.48 8.77
N GLN A 177 -2.76 21.21 10.04
CA GLN A 177 -2.95 22.14 11.18
C GLN A 177 -2.27 21.61 12.46
N ASP A 178 -0.96 21.77 12.48
CA ASP A 178 -0.15 22.48 13.48
C ASP A 178 -0.62 22.61 14.97
N VAL A 179 0.37 22.37 15.83
CA VAL A 179 0.61 22.88 17.20
C VAL A 179 -0.20 22.27 18.38
N LEU A 180 0.49 21.51 19.24
CA LEU A 180 0.99 22.02 20.53
C LEU A 180 1.75 20.96 21.35
N ASP A 181 3.04 21.24 21.51
CA ASP A 181 3.83 21.14 22.74
C ASP A 181 3.72 19.89 23.63
N GLY A 182 4.86 19.22 23.75
CA GLY A 182 5.56 19.34 25.03
C GLY A 182 5.98 18.05 25.72
N PHE A 183 7.29 17.95 25.90
CA PHE A 183 7.99 17.38 27.05
C PHE A 183 8.48 15.92 26.93
N THR A 184 9.77 15.78 27.24
CA THR A 184 10.57 14.55 27.32
C THR A 184 10.54 13.98 28.76
N PRO A 185 11.40 13.01 29.14
CA PRO A 185 11.03 11.67 29.59
C PRO A 185 11.08 11.49 31.13
N GLY A 186 10.53 10.40 31.68
CA GLY A 186 10.81 10.00 33.06
C GLY A 186 10.08 8.77 33.59
N ASP A 187 10.89 7.77 33.96
CA ASP A 187 10.79 6.93 35.17
C ASP A 187 9.74 5.78 35.27
N ASP A 188 10.24 4.54 35.15
CA ASP A 188 9.86 3.37 35.99
C ASP A 188 10.23 3.64 37.48
N PRO A 189 9.79 2.88 38.54
CA PRO A 189 9.11 1.56 38.58
C PRO A 189 8.03 1.40 39.69
N ALA A 190 7.44 0.20 39.81
CA ALA A 190 7.00 -0.55 41.03
C ALA A 190 5.70 -1.32 40.76
N ASP A 191 5.63 -2.65 40.78
CA ASP A 191 5.81 -3.62 41.89
C ASP A 191 4.68 -3.57 42.94
N ASP A 192 3.73 -4.51 42.82
CA ASP A 192 2.87 -5.11 43.86
C ASP A 192 2.00 -6.16 43.12
N GLY A 193 1.85 -7.42 43.48
CA GLY A 193 2.10 -8.11 44.73
C GLY A 193 0.96 -9.12 44.95
N LEU A 194 1.32 -10.41 45.12
CA LEU A 194 0.56 -11.51 45.77
C LEU A 194 -0.57 -12.20 44.96
N ASN A 195 -0.44 -13.44 44.44
CA ASN A 195 -0.29 -14.79 45.07
C ASN A 195 -1.65 -15.42 45.54
N PRO A 196 -1.77 -16.74 45.78
CA PRO A 196 -2.22 -17.75 44.81
C PRO A 196 -3.29 -18.72 45.39
N GLY A 197 -3.80 -19.61 44.54
CA GLY A 197 -4.20 -20.96 44.96
C GLY A 197 -5.69 -21.21 45.16
N ILE A 198 -6.18 -22.26 44.48
CA ILE A 198 -6.64 -23.51 45.10
C ILE A 198 -6.96 -24.50 43.96
N VAL A 199 -6.20 -25.62 43.96
CA VAL A 199 -6.62 -27.03 43.80
C VAL A 199 -7.65 -27.30 42.68
N GLY A 200 -7.35 -27.98 41.57
CA GLY A 200 -6.71 -29.28 41.48
C GLY A 200 -7.77 -30.41 41.41
N GLY A 201 -7.89 -31.07 40.25
CA GLY A 201 -8.31 -32.47 40.18
C GLY A 201 -9.53 -32.81 39.33
N ALA A 202 -9.26 -33.62 38.30
CA ALA A 202 -9.92 -34.89 37.99
C ALA A 202 -10.51 -35.01 36.57
N ILE A 203 -9.74 -35.70 35.74
CA ILE A 203 -10.15 -36.49 34.58
C ILE A 203 -11.15 -37.57 35.03
N GLY A 204 -12.24 -37.78 34.28
CA GLY A 204 -12.85 -39.12 34.20
C GLY A 204 -14.36 -39.27 33.91
N VAL A 205 -14.72 -39.38 32.63
CA VAL A 205 -15.44 -40.55 32.04
C VAL A 205 -16.99 -40.71 32.17
N LEU A 206 -17.60 -41.08 31.02
CA LEU A 206 -18.91 -41.73 30.71
C LEU A 206 -20.18 -40.85 30.75
N VAL A 207 -20.77 -40.49 29.60
CA VAL A 207 -21.67 -41.28 28.72
C VAL A 207 -23.00 -41.67 29.39
N LEU A 208 -24.09 -41.36 28.68
CA LEU A 208 -25.49 -41.82 28.82
C LEU A 208 -26.45 -41.02 29.73
N GLY A 209 -27.06 -40.00 29.10
CA GLY A 209 -28.42 -39.53 29.34
C GLY A 209 -28.76 -38.55 28.21
N GLY A 210 -29.36 -38.94 27.10
CA GLY A 210 -30.68 -39.59 27.04
C GLY A 210 -31.73 -38.53 26.73
N LEU A 211 -31.84 -38.17 25.44
CA LEU A 211 -33.07 -37.76 24.74
C LEU A 211 -34.17 -37.06 25.56
N THR A 212 -34.29 -35.72 25.43
CA THR A 212 -35.58 -34.99 25.30
C THR A 212 -35.44 -33.49 24.89
N VAL A 213 -34.60 -33.10 23.92
CA VAL A 213 -34.74 -31.79 23.23
C VAL A 213 -34.24 -31.87 21.77
N THR A 214 -34.96 -32.55 20.88
CA THR A 214 -34.69 -32.55 19.43
C THR A 214 -35.84 -31.97 18.61
N GLY A 215 -36.61 -31.05 19.19
CA GLY A 215 -37.67 -30.29 18.49
C GLY A 215 -37.36 -28.81 18.26
N VAL A 216 -36.38 -28.23 18.96
CA VAL A 216 -36.18 -26.78 19.02
C VAL A 216 -35.04 -26.29 18.11
N THR A 217 -34.05 -27.12 17.77
CA THR A 217 -32.87 -26.68 16.99
C THR A 217 -33.09 -26.62 15.48
N VAL A 218 -33.96 -27.45 14.90
CA VAL A 218 -34.23 -27.45 13.44
C VAL A 218 -35.17 -26.31 13.00
N ARG A 219 -36.10 -25.91 13.87
CA ARG A 219 -37.05 -24.81 13.56
C ARG A 219 -36.38 -23.44 13.67
N GLY A 220 -35.46 -23.26 14.63
CA GLY A 220 -34.61 -22.07 14.74
C GLY A 220 -33.71 -21.87 13.52
N GLN A 221 -33.02 -22.93 13.09
CA GLN A 221 -32.16 -22.90 11.88
C GLN A 221 -32.95 -22.58 10.60
N ARG A 222 -34.18 -23.08 10.45
CA ARG A 222 -35.03 -22.77 9.29
C ARG A 222 -35.50 -21.31 9.29
N ARG A 223 -35.93 -20.79 10.45
CA ARG A 223 -36.38 -19.40 10.58
C ARG A 223 -35.23 -18.39 10.39
N ALA A 224 -34.05 -18.67 10.92
CA ALA A 224 -32.85 -17.87 10.69
C ALA A 224 -32.48 -17.82 9.20
N LYS A 225 -32.53 -18.98 8.51
CA LYS A 225 -32.31 -19.05 7.07
C LYS A 225 -33.35 -18.24 6.27
N THR A 226 -34.64 -18.37 6.60
CA THR A 226 -35.69 -17.59 5.91
C THR A 226 -35.51 -16.09 6.11
N ARG A 227 -35.13 -15.65 7.33
CA ARG A 227 -34.85 -14.23 7.61
C ARG A 227 -33.69 -13.71 6.75
N ARG A 228 -32.56 -14.43 6.69
CA ARG A 228 -31.41 -14.09 5.85
C ARG A 228 -31.79 -14.02 4.37
N THR A 229 -32.55 -14.99 3.85
CA THR A 229 -32.99 -14.94 2.45
C THR A 229 -33.93 -13.77 2.16
N ARG A 230 -34.83 -13.41 3.09
CA ARG A 230 -35.73 -12.26 2.92
C ARG A 230 -34.98 -10.93 2.90
N ARG A 231 -33.97 -10.81 3.76
CA ARG A 231 -32.98 -9.73 3.82
C ARG A 231 -32.23 -9.55 2.50
N GLU A 232 -31.54 -10.60 2.05
CA GLU A 232 -30.86 -10.64 0.74
C GLU A 232 -31.79 -10.23 -0.44
N LEU A 233 -33.07 -10.61 -0.38
CA LEU A 233 -34.06 -10.22 -1.38
C LEU A 233 -34.47 -8.74 -1.27
N VAL A 234 -34.59 -8.18 -0.07
CA VAL A 234 -34.89 -6.76 0.14
C VAL A 234 -33.69 -5.91 -0.27
N ASP A 235 -32.48 -6.29 0.14
CA ASP A 235 -31.23 -5.60 -0.22
C ASP A 235 -30.96 -5.69 -1.73
N GLY A 236 -31.27 -6.83 -2.34
CA GLY A 236 -31.26 -6.99 -3.78
C GLY A 236 -32.22 -6.04 -4.51
N GLU A 237 -33.34 -5.66 -3.88
CA GLU A 237 -34.25 -4.65 -4.43
C GLU A 237 -33.71 -3.24 -4.20
N LEU A 238 -33.14 -2.95 -3.02
CA LEU A 238 -32.58 -1.65 -2.66
C LEU A 238 -31.31 -1.31 -3.48
N SER A 239 -30.43 -2.27 -3.72
CA SER A 239 -29.22 -2.09 -4.56
C SER A 239 -29.54 -1.70 -6.00
N ARG A 240 -30.79 -1.88 -6.48
CA ARG A 240 -31.23 -1.35 -7.78
C ARG A 240 -31.35 0.18 -7.81
N LEU A 241 -31.29 0.84 -6.64
CA LEU A 241 -31.17 2.29 -6.52
C LEU A 241 -29.74 2.79 -6.73
N ASP A 242 -28.74 1.90 -6.66
CA ASP A 242 -27.35 2.25 -6.95
C ASP A 242 -27.21 2.62 -8.41
N VAL A 243 -26.53 3.74 -8.66
CA VAL A 243 -26.37 4.28 -10.00
C VAL A 243 -25.11 3.68 -10.62
N ALA A 244 -25.28 2.99 -11.74
CA ALA A 244 -24.17 2.38 -12.44
C ALA A 244 -23.35 3.43 -13.20
N GLY A 245 -22.03 3.23 -13.32
CA GLY A 245 -21.14 4.19 -13.98
C GLY A 245 -21.49 4.53 -15.43
N HIS A 246 -22.17 3.62 -16.16
CA HIS A 246 -22.62 3.87 -17.53
C HIS A 246 -23.88 4.77 -17.61
N GLU A 247 -24.56 5.00 -16.49
CA GLU A 247 -25.70 5.92 -16.37
C GLU A 247 -25.23 7.36 -16.08
N LEU A 248 -23.95 7.55 -15.77
CA LEU A 248 -23.32 8.85 -15.47
C LEU A 248 -22.74 9.50 -16.73
N PRO A 249 -22.70 10.86 -16.78
CA PRO A 249 -22.06 11.55 -17.90
C PRO A 249 -20.55 11.23 -17.90
N LEU A 250 -20.06 10.72 -19.04
CA LEU A 250 -18.63 10.49 -19.23
C LEU A 250 -18.03 11.68 -19.97
N LEU A 251 -16.94 12.23 -19.43
CA LEU A 251 -16.28 13.42 -19.98
C LEU A 251 -15.93 13.29 -21.48
N ARG A 252 -15.58 12.07 -21.90
CA ARG A 252 -15.26 11.72 -23.29
C ARG A 252 -16.39 11.99 -24.29
N ASP A 253 -17.64 11.97 -23.84
CA ASP A 253 -18.83 12.16 -24.69
C ASP A 253 -19.08 13.64 -25.02
N PHE A 254 -18.42 14.53 -24.28
CA PHE A 254 -18.53 15.99 -24.38
C PHE A 254 -17.24 16.65 -24.88
N LEU A 255 -16.27 15.87 -25.36
CA LEU A 255 -15.04 16.42 -25.92
C LEU A 255 -15.33 17.18 -27.21
N MET A 256 -14.74 18.37 -27.33
CA MET A 256 -14.76 19.15 -28.56
C MET A 256 -13.60 18.77 -29.45
N ILE A 257 -13.88 18.71 -30.75
CA ILE A 257 -12.83 18.59 -31.77
C ILE A 257 -12.30 19.99 -32.02
N VAL A 258 -11.14 20.29 -31.44
CA VAL A 258 -10.41 21.54 -31.67
C VAL A 258 -9.35 21.30 -32.73
N GLU A 259 -9.20 22.23 -33.68
CA GLU A 259 -8.14 22.15 -34.68
C GLU A 259 -6.78 22.28 -33.97
N ALA A 260 -5.99 21.20 -34.00
CA ALA A 260 -4.71 21.17 -33.30
C ALA A 260 -3.72 22.12 -33.99
N GLY A 261 -3.38 23.24 -33.33
CA GLY A 261 -2.32 24.14 -33.79
C GLY A 261 -0.99 23.39 -33.97
N THR A 262 -0.11 23.86 -34.85
CA THR A 262 1.17 23.19 -35.19
C THR A 262 2.34 23.54 -34.27
N LEU A 263 2.10 24.36 -33.25
CA LEU A 263 3.13 24.91 -32.36
C LEU A 263 3.72 23.87 -31.40
N ASP A 264 4.99 23.51 -31.55
CA ASP A 264 5.70 22.79 -30.49
C ASP A 264 6.15 23.79 -29.40
N ALA A 265 5.27 24.00 -28.42
CA ALA A 265 5.41 25.07 -27.43
C ALA A 265 6.56 24.78 -26.43
N PRO A 266 7.22 25.82 -25.90
CA PRO A 266 8.21 25.66 -24.85
C PRO A 266 7.63 24.94 -23.63
N THR A 267 8.40 24.01 -23.06
CA THR A 267 8.00 23.20 -21.90
C THR A 267 7.53 24.05 -20.72
N THR A 268 8.26 25.13 -20.43
CA THR A 268 7.95 26.05 -19.33
C THR A 268 6.63 26.79 -19.53
N ASP A 269 6.31 27.14 -20.78
CA ASP A 269 5.07 27.85 -21.11
C ASP A 269 3.86 26.92 -21.00
N VAL A 270 4.01 25.67 -21.46
CA VAL A 270 2.99 24.64 -21.27
C VAL A 270 2.77 24.36 -19.78
N ALA A 271 3.85 24.17 -19.01
CA ALA A 271 3.74 23.94 -17.57
C ALA A 271 3.00 25.08 -16.84
N ARG A 272 3.27 26.34 -17.21
CA ARG A 272 2.53 27.50 -16.68
C ARG A 272 1.04 27.43 -17.01
N VAL A 273 0.68 27.14 -18.26
CA VAL A 273 -0.74 27.03 -18.67
C VAL A 273 -1.44 25.88 -17.95
N LEU A 274 -0.78 24.73 -17.80
CA LEU A 274 -1.34 23.61 -17.04
C LEU A 274 -1.52 23.96 -15.56
N GLN A 275 -0.57 24.70 -14.97
CA GLN A 275 -0.71 25.20 -13.60
C GLN A 275 -1.89 26.16 -13.46
N ASP A 276 -2.05 27.10 -14.39
CA ASP A 276 -3.20 28.02 -14.39
C ASP A 276 -4.51 27.23 -14.43
N ILE A 277 -4.60 26.19 -15.27
CA ILE A 277 -5.77 25.29 -15.32
C ILE A 277 -5.96 24.51 -14.02
N ALA A 278 -4.89 23.96 -13.43
CA ALA A 278 -4.94 23.25 -12.15
C ALA A 278 -5.44 24.14 -11.01
N ASP A 279 -5.06 25.42 -11.02
CA ASP A 279 -5.48 26.45 -10.07
C ASP A 279 -6.88 27.01 -10.37
N VAL A 280 -7.57 26.47 -11.39
CA VAL A 280 -8.88 26.94 -11.88
C VAL A 280 -8.83 28.42 -12.32
N ARG A 281 -7.73 28.82 -12.96
CA ARG A 281 -7.48 30.18 -13.48
C ARG A 281 -7.45 30.18 -15.02
N PRO A 282 -8.21 31.05 -15.69
CA PRO A 282 -8.18 31.16 -17.15
C PRO A 282 -6.78 31.51 -17.69
N PRO A 283 -6.17 30.68 -18.55
CA PRO A 283 -4.87 30.97 -19.13
C PRO A 283 -4.95 32.06 -20.20
N ASP A 284 -3.91 32.89 -20.32
CA ASP A 284 -3.83 34.00 -21.29
C ASP A 284 -3.17 33.63 -22.63
N ALA A 285 -3.21 32.34 -23.00
CA ALA A 285 -2.40 31.80 -24.10
C ALA A 285 -3.07 30.66 -24.87
N ASP A 286 -4.10 30.97 -25.66
CA ASP A 286 -4.89 29.97 -26.40
C ASP A 286 -4.03 29.07 -27.31
N ALA A 287 -3.01 29.61 -27.98
CA ALA A 287 -2.12 28.79 -28.83
C ALA A 287 -1.33 27.73 -28.03
N ILE A 288 -1.04 28.00 -26.75
CA ILE A 288 -0.37 27.04 -25.86
C ILE A 288 -1.38 26.02 -25.32
N VAL A 289 -2.62 26.43 -25.04
CA VAL A 289 -3.73 25.52 -24.70
C VAL A 289 -3.97 24.50 -25.83
N GLU A 290 -4.00 24.96 -27.08
CA GLU A 290 -4.12 24.08 -28.26
C GLU A 290 -2.94 23.12 -28.39
N ALA A 291 -1.72 23.59 -28.08
CA ALA A 291 -0.53 22.74 -28.09
C ALA A 291 -0.59 21.66 -27.00
N ALA A 292 -0.98 22.03 -25.77
CA ALA A 292 -1.19 21.08 -24.69
C ALA A 292 -2.30 20.06 -25.02
N HIS A 293 -3.39 20.49 -25.66
CA HIS A 293 -4.47 19.62 -26.11
C HIS A 293 -3.98 18.58 -27.14
N ARG A 294 -3.23 19.02 -28.17
CA ARG A 294 -2.63 18.12 -29.17
C ARG A 294 -1.78 17.04 -28.53
N HIS A 295 -1.03 17.39 -27.49
CA HIS A 295 -0.19 16.46 -26.75
C HIS A 295 -0.94 15.63 -25.69
N ARG A 296 -2.29 15.72 -25.65
CA ARG A 296 -3.16 15.01 -24.71
C ARG A 296 -2.90 15.36 -23.24
N LEU A 297 -2.33 16.54 -22.96
CA LEU A 297 -2.12 17.04 -21.60
C LEU A 297 -3.41 17.64 -21.01
N LEU A 298 -4.32 18.08 -21.87
CA LEU A 298 -5.63 18.58 -21.47
C LEU A 298 -6.70 18.19 -22.49
N ASN A 299 -7.94 18.16 -22.04
CA ASN A 299 -9.12 17.97 -22.84
C ASN A 299 -9.89 19.28 -22.94
N ILE A 300 -10.50 19.52 -24.11
CA ILE A 300 -11.43 20.62 -24.32
C ILE A 300 -12.85 20.05 -24.35
N VAL A 301 -13.73 20.60 -23.52
CA VAL A 301 -15.06 20.07 -23.20
C VAL A 301 -16.13 21.11 -23.53
N ASP A 302 -17.23 20.62 -24.12
CA ASP A 302 -18.49 21.38 -24.27
C ASP A 302 -19.25 21.34 -22.94
N ARG A 303 -18.96 22.32 -22.08
CA ARG A 303 -19.58 22.47 -20.76
C ARG A 303 -21.09 22.57 -20.84
N ASP A 304 -21.62 23.39 -21.74
CA ASP A 304 -23.05 23.68 -21.79
C ASP A 304 -23.83 22.42 -22.20
N ARG A 305 -23.34 21.67 -23.18
CA ARG A 305 -23.92 20.38 -23.55
C ARG A 305 -23.82 19.34 -22.43
N MET A 306 -22.74 19.34 -21.66
CA MET A 306 -22.59 18.45 -20.48
C MET A 306 -23.62 18.81 -19.40
N MET A 307 -23.78 20.09 -19.09
CA MET A 307 -24.72 20.58 -18.09
C MET A 307 -26.17 20.36 -18.52
N GLU A 308 -26.49 20.56 -19.79
CA GLU A 308 -27.82 20.24 -20.36
C GLU A 308 -28.10 18.74 -20.27
N ALA A 309 -27.13 17.89 -20.62
CA ALA A 309 -27.27 16.45 -20.50
C ALA A 309 -27.38 15.97 -19.04
N ALA A 310 -26.94 16.75 -18.05
CA ALA A 310 -27.02 16.42 -16.64
C ALA A 310 -28.20 17.09 -15.92
N GLU A 311 -29.01 17.90 -16.62
CA GLU A 311 -30.13 18.59 -16.00
C GLU A 311 -31.19 17.57 -15.52
N VAL A 312 -31.67 17.76 -14.28
CA VAL A 312 -32.77 16.98 -13.74
C VAL A 312 -34.06 17.36 -14.50
N PRO A 313 -34.74 16.39 -15.16
CA PRO A 313 -35.97 16.66 -15.90
C PRO A 313 -37.01 17.43 -15.07
N LEU A 314 -37.71 18.36 -15.73
CA LEU A 314 -38.67 19.24 -15.07
C LEU A 314 -39.77 18.45 -14.34
N GLU A 315 -40.19 17.33 -14.91
CA GLU A 315 -41.19 16.41 -14.37
C GLU A 315 -40.77 15.88 -12.99
N LEU A 316 -39.49 15.55 -12.82
CA LEU A 316 -38.94 15.07 -11.55
C LEU A 316 -38.74 16.20 -10.54
N ARG A 317 -38.44 17.43 -10.98
CA ARG A 317 -38.28 18.57 -10.07
C ARG A 317 -39.61 19.07 -9.49
N VAL A 318 -40.69 18.99 -10.27
CA VAL A 318 -41.97 19.62 -9.95
C VAL A 318 -42.94 18.67 -9.23
N SER A 319 -42.77 17.35 -9.38
CA SER A 319 -43.70 16.36 -8.80
C SER A 319 -43.80 16.43 -7.28
N GLY A 320 -42.69 16.77 -6.58
CA GLY A 320 -42.61 16.67 -5.12
C GLY A 320 -42.74 15.24 -4.59
N GLU A 321 -42.71 14.24 -5.49
CA GLU A 321 -42.93 12.83 -5.16
C GLU A 321 -41.71 12.15 -4.58
N ARG A 322 -40.51 12.73 -4.77
CA ARG A 322 -39.23 12.15 -4.33
C ARG A 322 -39.25 11.81 -2.83
N ASP A 323 -39.54 12.78 -1.97
CA ASP A 323 -39.49 12.59 -0.51
C ASP A 323 -40.52 11.54 -0.06
N VAL A 324 -41.67 11.50 -0.75
CA VAL A 324 -42.71 10.50 -0.52
C VAL A 324 -42.25 9.11 -0.94
N LEU A 325 -41.56 8.98 -2.07
CA LEU A 325 -40.99 7.73 -2.57
C LEU A 325 -39.82 7.25 -1.70
N GLU A 326 -38.92 8.14 -1.26
CA GLU A 326 -37.82 7.80 -0.35
C GLU A 326 -38.36 7.29 0.99
N GLY A 327 -39.31 8.01 1.59
CA GLY A 327 -39.99 7.57 2.81
C GLY A 327 -40.76 6.26 2.60
N GLY A 328 -41.39 6.09 1.44
CA GLY A 328 -42.10 4.88 1.06
C GLY A 328 -41.18 3.67 0.94
N VAL A 329 -40.04 3.79 0.24
CA VAL A 329 -39.05 2.71 0.11
C VAL A 329 -38.54 2.26 1.48
N GLN A 330 -38.17 3.21 2.35
CA GLN A 330 -37.69 2.90 3.70
C GLN A 330 -38.76 2.21 4.56
N ALA A 331 -40.00 2.72 4.51
CA ALA A 331 -41.12 2.13 5.23
C ALA A 331 -41.43 0.72 4.72
N GLU A 332 -41.49 0.53 3.41
CA GLU A 332 -41.86 -0.75 2.79
C GLU A 332 -40.77 -1.81 2.95
N ALA A 333 -39.49 -1.44 2.86
CA ALA A 333 -38.38 -2.35 3.15
C ALA A 333 -38.45 -2.88 4.59
N LYS A 334 -38.72 -1.99 5.55
CA LYS A 334 -38.92 -2.37 6.95
C LYS A 334 -40.15 -3.26 7.13
N GLU A 335 -41.29 -2.85 6.57
CA GLU A 335 -42.55 -3.61 6.66
C GLU A 335 -42.44 -4.99 6.02
N ALA A 336 -41.64 -5.15 4.95
CA ALA A 336 -41.35 -6.45 4.35
C ALA A 336 -40.56 -7.37 5.29
N LEU A 337 -39.55 -6.83 5.99
CA LEU A 337 -38.74 -7.60 6.93
C LEU A 337 -39.49 -7.96 8.23
N ASP A 338 -40.49 -7.16 8.60
CA ASP A 338 -41.35 -7.38 9.78
C ASP A 338 -42.49 -8.42 9.55
N VAL A 339 -42.69 -8.91 8.32
CA VAL A 339 -43.70 -9.93 8.00
C VAL A 339 -43.38 -11.26 8.71
N ASP A 340 -44.41 -11.94 9.24
CA ASP A 340 -44.29 -13.27 9.83
C ASP A 340 -43.53 -14.24 8.90
N LEU A 341 -42.52 -14.93 9.44
CA LEU A 341 -41.67 -15.86 8.71
C LEU A 341 -42.45 -17.07 8.17
N ASP A 342 -43.64 -17.36 8.70
CA ASP A 342 -44.52 -18.43 8.22
C ASP A 342 -45.49 -17.92 7.10
N ASP A 343 -45.51 -16.62 6.75
CA ASP A 343 -46.35 -16.02 5.71
C ASP A 343 -45.54 -15.46 4.51
N ASP A 344 -45.15 -16.36 3.60
CA ASP A 344 -44.41 -15.98 2.39
C ASP A 344 -45.24 -15.13 1.41
N ARG A 345 -46.58 -15.25 1.43
CA ARG A 345 -47.45 -14.48 0.53
C ARG A 345 -47.47 -13.01 0.91
N ALA A 346 -47.57 -12.72 2.20
CA ALA A 346 -47.50 -11.35 2.68
C ALA A 346 -46.13 -10.72 2.37
N PHE A 347 -45.04 -11.48 2.54
CA PHE A 347 -43.69 -11.02 2.17
C PHE A 347 -43.58 -10.72 0.68
N ASP A 348 -44.06 -11.61 -0.19
CA ASP A 348 -44.01 -11.40 -1.64
C ASP A 348 -44.81 -10.17 -2.09
N VAL A 349 -45.95 -9.88 -1.46
CA VAL A 349 -46.74 -8.68 -1.74
C VAL A 349 -45.97 -7.42 -1.37
N ARG A 350 -45.37 -7.39 -0.17
CA ARG A 350 -44.58 -6.26 0.32
C ARG A 350 -43.33 -6.04 -0.52
N ARG A 351 -42.62 -7.12 -0.89
CA ARG A 351 -41.49 -7.05 -1.81
C ARG A 351 -41.90 -6.50 -3.18
N GLN A 352 -43.07 -6.90 -3.71
CA GLN A 352 -43.56 -6.35 -4.97
C GLN A 352 -43.91 -4.85 -4.87
N GLU A 353 -44.41 -4.40 -3.72
CA GLU A 353 -44.66 -2.98 -3.45
C GLU A 353 -43.34 -2.20 -3.35
N LEU A 354 -42.35 -2.74 -2.63
CA LEU A 354 -40.98 -2.22 -2.59
C LEU A 354 -40.39 -2.10 -4.00
N THR A 355 -40.54 -3.13 -4.84
CA THR A 355 -40.09 -3.08 -6.24
C THR A 355 -40.70 -1.88 -6.98
N ARG A 356 -42.00 -1.63 -6.83
CA ARG A 356 -42.66 -0.49 -7.50
C ARG A 356 -42.16 0.86 -6.99
N LEU A 357 -41.91 0.97 -5.68
CA LEU A 357 -41.38 2.19 -5.07
C LEU A 357 -39.94 2.45 -5.52
N VAL A 358 -39.11 1.40 -5.55
CA VAL A 358 -37.74 1.45 -6.09
C VAL A 358 -37.76 1.86 -7.57
N ASP A 359 -38.62 1.25 -8.40
CA ASP A 359 -38.73 1.58 -9.81
C ASP A 359 -39.19 3.04 -10.03
N GLY A 360 -40.03 3.57 -9.13
CA GLY A 360 -40.46 4.96 -9.13
C GLY A 360 -39.36 5.94 -8.66
N LEU A 361 -38.54 5.54 -7.69
CA LEU A 361 -37.48 6.37 -7.11
C LEU A 361 -36.20 6.38 -7.96
N ARG A 362 -35.89 5.29 -8.66
CA ARG A 362 -34.64 5.15 -9.44
C ARG A 362 -34.37 6.29 -10.43
N PRO A 363 -35.34 6.81 -11.21
CA PRO A 363 -35.12 7.95 -12.09
C PRO A 363 -34.61 9.20 -11.35
N TYR A 364 -35.07 9.44 -10.12
CA TYR A 364 -34.61 10.56 -9.29
C TYR A 364 -33.16 10.36 -8.84
N ARG A 365 -32.80 9.15 -8.40
CA ARG A 365 -31.43 8.79 -8.00
C ARG A 365 -30.43 8.98 -9.15
N VAL A 366 -30.76 8.47 -10.34
CA VAL A 366 -29.93 8.61 -11.55
C VAL A 366 -29.79 10.07 -11.95
N ALA A 367 -30.89 10.84 -12.00
CA ALA A 367 -30.84 12.25 -12.39
C ALA A 367 -30.00 13.09 -11.40
N GLU A 368 -30.13 12.85 -10.10
CA GLU A 368 -29.34 13.54 -9.08
C GLU A 368 -27.86 13.16 -9.14
N ALA A 369 -27.54 11.88 -9.35
CA ALA A 369 -26.17 11.42 -9.52
C ALA A 369 -25.50 12.05 -10.75
N ARG A 370 -26.20 12.11 -11.90
CA ARG A 370 -25.72 12.79 -13.11
C ARG A 370 -25.44 14.28 -12.86
N ALA A 371 -26.36 14.97 -12.19
CA ALA A 371 -26.20 16.38 -11.84
C ALA A 371 -25.01 16.62 -10.91
N ARG A 372 -24.83 15.77 -9.88
CA ARG A 372 -23.68 15.84 -8.95
C ARG A 372 -22.34 15.65 -9.66
N VAL A 373 -22.24 14.63 -10.52
CA VAL A 373 -21.01 14.36 -11.29
C VAL A 373 -20.68 15.54 -12.21
N ALA A 374 -21.66 16.04 -12.97
CA ALA A 374 -21.46 17.18 -13.84
C ALA A 374 -21.03 18.44 -13.06
N ALA A 375 -21.64 18.71 -11.90
CA ALA A 375 -21.23 19.83 -11.04
C ALA A 375 -19.81 19.68 -10.48
N THR A 376 -19.39 18.46 -10.15
CA THR A 376 -18.03 18.18 -9.67
C THR A 376 -16.99 18.41 -10.78
N VAL A 377 -17.30 17.94 -12.00
CA VAL A 377 -16.46 18.22 -13.18
C VAL A 377 -16.42 19.73 -13.46
N ASP A 378 -17.56 20.40 -13.37
CA ASP A 378 -17.69 21.83 -13.64
C ASP A 378 -16.78 22.70 -12.77
N GLN A 379 -16.61 22.34 -11.50
CA GLN A 379 -15.70 23.03 -10.58
C GLN A 379 -14.23 22.99 -11.01
N ARG A 380 -13.85 22.04 -11.86
CA ARG A 380 -12.49 21.88 -12.39
C ARG A 380 -12.35 22.40 -13.83
N LEU A 381 -13.45 22.78 -14.48
CA LEU A 381 -13.43 23.28 -15.86
C LEU A 381 -12.99 24.75 -15.89
N VAL A 382 -12.07 25.07 -16.79
CA VAL A 382 -11.53 26.42 -16.95
C VAL A 382 -11.85 26.96 -18.34
N GLN A 383 -12.48 28.13 -18.41
CA GLN A 383 -12.80 28.76 -19.69
C GLN A 383 -11.52 29.18 -20.43
N THR A 384 -11.43 28.84 -21.72
CA THR A 384 -10.36 29.21 -22.65
C THR A 384 -10.98 29.75 -23.96
N GLY A 385 -10.16 30.29 -24.88
CA GLY A 385 -10.65 30.75 -26.18
C GLY A 385 -11.26 29.65 -27.05
N SER A 386 -10.88 28.38 -26.82
CA SER A 386 -11.30 27.23 -27.63
C SER A 386 -12.34 26.33 -26.94
N GLY A 387 -12.78 26.68 -25.72
CA GLY A 387 -13.72 25.89 -24.93
C GLY A 387 -13.38 25.82 -23.44
N TYR A 388 -13.95 24.86 -22.72
CA TYR A 388 -13.58 24.62 -21.33
C TYR A 388 -12.49 23.55 -21.24
N ALA A 389 -11.37 23.88 -20.61
CA ALA A 389 -10.24 22.98 -20.46
C ALA A 389 -10.28 22.25 -19.12
N ILE A 390 -9.82 20.99 -19.12
CA ILE A 390 -9.53 20.19 -17.93
C ILE A 390 -8.29 19.34 -18.18
N LEU A 391 -7.46 19.16 -17.15
CA LEU A 391 -6.25 18.34 -17.25
C LEU A 391 -6.59 16.86 -17.46
N THR A 392 -5.73 16.15 -18.19
CA THR A 392 -5.74 14.69 -18.23
C THR A 392 -4.77 14.14 -17.18
N ASP A 393 -4.82 12.82 -16.92
CA ASP A 393 -3.82 12.16 -16.06
C ASP A 393 -2.38 12.34 -16.56
N LEU A 394 -2.20 12.47 -17.88
CA LEU A 394 -0.88 12.77 -18.47
C LEU A 394 -0.50 14.23 -18.19
N GLY A 395 -1.46 15.16 -18.30
CA GLY A 395 -1.26 16.56 -17.95
C GLY A 395 -0.88 16.77 -16.49
N GLU A 396 -1.58 16.11 -15.57
CA GLU A 396 -1.27 16.18 -14.13
C GLU A 396 0.12 15.59 -13.83
N ARG A 397 0.47 14.44 -14.43
CA ARG A 397 1.81 13.84 -14.29
C ARG A 397 2.91 14.73 -14.88
N PHE A 398 2.65 15.30 -16.05
CA PHE A 398 3.57 16.24 -16.68
C PHE A 398 3.76 17.48 -15.81
N LEU A 399 2.69 18.03 -15.25
CA LEU A 399 2.75 19.20 -14.38
C LEU A 399 3.58 18.92 -13.12
N LYS A 400 3.37 17.76 -12.46
CA LYS A 400 4.18 17.32 -11.33
C LYS A 400 5.67 17.18 -11.69
N ALA A 401 5.98 16.69 -12.89
CA ALA A 401 7.36 16.53 -13.38
C ALA A 401 7.94 17.80 -14.03
N ALA A 402 7.14 18.84 -14.26
CA ALA A 402 7.55 20.04 -15.00
C ALA A 402 8.81 20.72 -14.43
N PRO A 403 9.03 20.80 -13.11
CA PRO A 403 10.25 21.41 -12.57
C PRO A 403 11.52 20.75 -13.10
N VAL A 404 11.54 19.42 -13.24
CA VAL A 404 12.70 18.66 -13.74
C VAL A 404 12.70 18.46 -15.26
N LEU A 405 11.67 18.92 -15.96
CA LEU A 405 11.60 18.91 -17.43
C LEU A 405 11.97 20.26 -18.06
N ARG A 406 12.21 21.31 -17.27
CA ARG A 406 12.40 22.70 -17.77
C ARG A 406 13.55 22.94 -18.78
N ASP A 407 14.52 22.03 -18.89
CA ASP A 407 15.59 22.15 -19.91
C ASP A 407 15.20 21.57 -21.27
N GLU A 408 14.10 20.82 -21.30
CA GLU A 408 13.51 20.31 -22.54
C GLU A 408 12.96 21.49 -23.33
N LYS A 409 13.45 21.63 -24.57
CA LYS A 409 13.16 22.83 -25.38
C LYS A 409 11.70 22.92 -25.78
N SER A 410 11.01 21.79 -25.85
CA SER A 410 9.63 21.73 -26.26
C SER A 410 8.83 20.67 -25.51
N VAL A 411 7.52 20.88 -25.44
CA VAL A 411 6.58 19.94 -24.82
C VAL A 411 6.67 18.54 -25.43
N GLY A 412 6.92 18.44 -26.74
CA GLY A 412 7.14 17.15 -27.40
C GLY A 412 8.36 16.40 -26.83
N SER A 413 9.50 17.09 -26.66
CA SER A 413 10.70 16.45 -26.08
C SER A 413 10.54 16.16 -24.59
N ALA A 414 9.88 17.05 -23.85
CA ALA A 414 9.57 16.84 -22.44
C ALA A 414 8.68 15.62 -22.19
N ILE A 415 7.64 15.42 -22.99
CA ILE A 415 6.79 14.23 -22.92
C ILE A 415 7.59 12.98 -23.28
N ALA A 416 8.43 13.02 -24.31
CA ALA A 416 9.26 11.88 -24.67
C ALA A 416 10.21 11.47 -23.53
N SER A 417 10.86 12.45 -22.88
CA SER A 417 11.72 12.20 -21.71
C SER A 417 10.93 11.65 -20.52
N LEU A 418 9.71 12.15 -20.28
CA LEU A 418 8.81 11.63 -19.25
C LEU A 418 8.41 10.18 -19.54
N GLU A 419 7.89 9.90 -20.74
CA GLU A 419 7.46 8.56 -21.14
C GLU A 419 8.61 7.55 -21.13
N ASP A 420 9.82 7.94 -21.57
CA ASP A 420 11.03 7.09 -21.53
C ASP A 420 11.44 6.72 -20.09
N ALA A 421 11.40 7.69 -19.17
CA ALA A 421 11.68 7.44 -17.75
C ALA A 421 10.69 6.44 -17.15
N TYR A 422 9.39 6.61 -17.42
CA TYR A 422 8.34 5.70 -16.94
C TYR A 422 8.40 4.31 -17.59
N ALA A 423 8.71 4.23 -18.88
CA ALA A 423 8.89 2.97 -19.59
C ALA A 423 10.08 2.19 -19.01
N THR A 424 11.20 2.87 -18.78
CA THR A 424 12.40 2.29 -18.15
C THR A 424 12.10 1.79 -16.74
N ALA A 425 11.43 2.62 -15.92
CA ALA A 425 11.05 2.25 -14.56
C ALA A 425 10.12 1.04 -14.51
N THR A 426 9.12 1.00 -15.39
CA THR A 426 8.19 -0.13 -15.50
C THR A 426 8.91 -1.40 -15.94
N ALA A 427 9.83 -1.30 -16.90
CA ALA A 427 10.63 -2.44 -17.36
C ALA A 427 11.54 -2.98 -16.25
N LYS A 428 12.28 -2.11 -15.54
CA LYS A 428 13.12 -2.53 -14.41
C LYS A 428 12.30 -3.18 -13.29
N THR A 429 11.11 -2.65 -12.99
CA THR A 429 10.21 -3.22 -11.98
C THR A 429 9.69 -4.61 -12.41
N ALA A 430 9.29 -4.78 -13.67
CA ALA A 430 8.87 -6.08 -14.18
C ALA A 430 10.01 -7.12 -14.18
N THR A 431 11.23 -6.69 -14.50
CA THR A 431 12.44 -7.54 -14.40
C THR A 431 12.69 -7.95 -12.94
N LEU A 432 12.57 -7.00 -11.99
CA LEU A 432 12.66 -7.26 -10.56
C LEU A 432 11.61 -8.28 -10.10
N GLU A 433 10.34 -8.15 -10.49
CA GLU A 433 9.27 -9.09 -10.10
C GLU A 433 9.51 -10.49 -10.67
N THR A 434 9.94 -10.56 -11.93
CA THR A 434 10.30 -11.83 -12.58
C THR A 434 11.44 -12.52 -11.82
N LEU A 435 12.50 -11.78 -11.48
CA LEU A 435 13.64 -12.29 -10.72
C LEU A 435 13.22 -12.72 -9.32
N TYR A 436 12.40 -11.94 -8.64
CA TYR A 436 11.87 -12.28 -7.32
C TYR A 436 11.11 -13.61 -7.32
N ALA A 437 10.30 -13.86 -8.35
CA ALA A 437 9.57 -15.11 -8.52
C ALA A 437 10.48 -16.32 -8.83
N GLN A 438 11.61 -16.10 -9.53
CA GLN A 438 12.59 -17.14 -9.84
C GLN A 438 13.50 -17.48 -8.65
N LEU A 439 13.74 -16.51 -7.76
CA LEU A 439 14.64 -16.66 -6.62
C LEU A 439 14.02 -17.51 -5.48
N PRO A 440 14.84 -18.32 -4.78
CA PRO A 440 14.38 -19.06 -3.62
C PRO A 440 13.93 -18.10 -2.50
N SER A 441 12.93 -18.53 -1.71
CA SER A 441 12.46 -17.74 -0.57
C SER A 441 13.57 -17.52 0.45
N SER A 442 13.90 -16.25 0.70
CA SER A 442 14.82 -15.80 1.74
C SER A 442 14.49 -14.36 2.14
N SER A 443 14.96 -13.92 3.30
CA SER A 443 14.82 -12.51 3.73
C SER A 443 15.58 -11.54 2.82
N ALA A 444 16.65 -12.00 2.16
CA ALA A 444 17.42 -11.21 1.21
C ALA A 444 16.80 -11.19 -0.20
N ARG A 445 15.77 -12.02 -0.48
CA ARG A 445 15.18 -12.17 -1.82
C ARG A 445 14.80 -10.84 -2.49
N PRO A 446 14.14 -9.87 -1.82
CA PRO A 446 13.83 -8.58 -2.45
C PRO A 446 15.09 -7.81 -2.87
N ALA A 447 16.09 -7.74 -1.99
CA ALA A 447 17.34 -7.02 -2.26
C ALA A 447 18.16 -7.69 -3.37
N VAL A 448 18.21 -9.03 -3.40
CA VAL A 448 18.85 -9.79 -4.47
C VAL A 448 18.12 -9.56 -5.80
N ALA A 449 16.79 -9.60 -5.83
CA ALA A 449 16.02 -9.33 -7.04
C ALA A 449 16.30 -7.93 -7.60
N ALA A 450 16.29 -6.90 -6.74
CA ALA A 450 16.61 -5.53 -7.13
C ALA A 450 18.04 -5.38 -7.65
N ALA A 451 19.01 -5.97 -6.96
CA ALA A 451 20.40 -6.00 -7.41
C ALA A 451 20.56 -6.62 -8.80
N LEU A 452 19.91 -7.76 -9.05
CA LEU A 452 19.97 -8.46 -10.32
C LEU A 452 19.27 -7.69 -11.45
N ALA A 453 18.15 -7.00 -11.15
CA ALA A 453 17.43 -6.18 -12.10
C ALA A 453 18.24 -4.96 -12.57
N ASP A 454 19.18 -4.48 -11.75
CA ASP A 454 20.11 -3.42 -12.17
C ASP A 454 21.29 -3.93 -13.01
N VAL A 455 21.68 -5.20 -12.84
CA VAL A 455 22.84 -5.80 -13.54
C VAL A 455 22.55 -6.08 -15.03
N ASP A 456 21.40 -6.65 -15.35
CA ASP A 456 21.00 -6.95 -16.73
C ASP A 456 19.48 -6.73 -16.88
N PRO A 457 19.02 -5.99 -17.91
CA PRO A 457 17.59 -5.78 -18.13
C PRO A 457 16.82 -7.06 -18.44
N ASP A 458 17.49 -8.14 -18.83
CA ASP A 458 16.88 -9.45 -19.08
C ASP A 458 16.99 -10.34 -17.85
N ALA A 459 15.83 -10.63 -17.24
CA ALA A 459 15.72 -11.42 -16.02
C ALA A 459 16.38 -12.80 -16.16
N ASP A 460 16.18 -13.51 -17.27
CA ASP A 460 16.72 -14.85 -17.44
C ASP A 460 18.25 -14.81 -17.57
N ARG A 461 18.82 -13.83 -18.28
CA ARG A 461 20.28 -13.66 -18.32
C ARG A 461 20.85 -13.29 -16.96
N ALA A 462 20.22 -12.36 -16.24
CA ALA A 462 20.63 -11.98 -14.89
C ALA A 462 20.62 -13.19 -13.95
N PHE A 463 19.51 -13.94 -13.93
CA PHE A 463 19.32 -15.12 -13.10
C PHE A 463 20.33 -16.23 -13.44
N ASN A 464 20.56 -16.52 -14.72
CA ASN A 464 21.52 -17.55 -15.13
C ASN A 464 22.96 -17.21 -14.75
N ARG A 465 23.35 -15.93 -14.78
CA ARG A 465 24.67 -15.47 -14.30
C ARG A 465 24.76 -15.64 -12.78
N TYR A 466 23.74 -15.18 -12.06
CA TYR A 466 23.63 -15.34 -10.63
C TYR A 466 23.71 -16.81 -10.19
N GLU A 467 22.95 -17.70 -10.82
CA GLU A 467 22.91 -19.13 -10.50
C GLU A 467 24.26 -19.80 -10.71
N ARG A 468 25.01 -19.40 -11.74
CA ARG A 468 26.37 -19.91 -11.98
C ARG A 468 27.30 -19.57 -10.82
N VAL A 469 27.28 -18.31 -10.37
CA VAL A 469 28.09 -17.85 -9.23
C VAL A 469 27.65 -18.56 -7.95
N ARG A 470 26.34 -18.68 -7.71
CA ARG A 470 25.77 -19.37 -6.55
C ARG A 470 26.19 -20.84 -6.49
N GLN A 471 26.06 -21.57 -7.60
CA GLN A 471 26.46 -22.99 -7.68
C GLN A 471 27.95 -23.16 -7.44
N GLU A 472 28.79 -22.29 -8.01
CA GLU A 472 30.24 -22.34 -7.78
C GLU A 472 30.60 -22.10 -6.30
N LEU A 473 29.94 -21.13 -5.64
CA LEU A 473 30.08 -20.92 -4.20
C LEU A 473 29.59 -22.12 -3.38
N GLU A 474 28.51 -22.77 -3.80
CA GLU A 474 28.00 -23.97 -3.11
C GLU A 474 28.94 -25.18 -3.22
N GLU A 475 29.61 -25.33 -4.35
CA GLU A 475 30.57 -26.40 -4.60
C GLU A 475 31.90 -26.17 -3.88
N LYS A 476 32.43 -24.94 -3.95
CA LYS A 476 33.79 -24.62 -3.47
C LYS A 476 33.81 -23.99 -2.07
N GLY A 477 32.72 -23.38 -1.64
CA GLY A 477 32.60 -22.58 -0.41
C GLY A 477 32.09 -23.34 0.81
N ALA A 478 32.65 -24.52 1.11
CA ALA A 478 32.23 -25.32 2.28
C ALA A 478 32.28 -24.53 3.60
N ALA A 479 33.24 -23.61 3.74
CA ALA A 479 33.36 -22.73 4.90
C ALA A 479 32.17 -21.77 5.06
N LEU A 480 31.60 -21.25 3.97
CA LEU A 480 30.44 -20.36 4.01
C LEU A 480 29.21 -21.09 4.58
N LYS A 481 29.00 -22.35 4.15
CA LYS A 481 27.93 -23.21 4.66
C LYS A 481 28.13 -23.56 6.14
N GLN A 482 29.37 -23.86 6.53
CA GLN A 482 29.71 -24.14 7.93
C GLN A 482 29.41 -22.93 8.83
N ASP A 483 29.71 -21.73 8.35
CA ASP A 483 29.45 -20.47 9.04
C ASP A 483 27.99 -19.98 8.88
N LYS A 484 27.11 -20.77 8.25
CA LYS A 484 25.67 -20.48 8.04
C LYS A 484 25.38 -19.17 7.29
N LEU A 485 26.26 -18.77 6.39
CA LEU A 485 26.06 -17.58 5.56
C LEU A 485 25.06 -17.85 4.43
N ASP A 486 24.28 -16.83 4.07
CA ASP A 486 23.39 -16.88 2.93
C ASP A 486 24.19 -16.80 1.62
N VAL A 487 24.42 -17.95 1.01
CA VAL A 487 25.16 -18.07 -0.26
C VAL A 487 24.47 -17.32 -1.40
N ALA A 488 23.13 -17.20 -1.37
CA ALA A 488 22.37 -16.44 -2.34
C ALA A 488 22.74 -14.95 -2.28
N ALA A 489 22.71 -14.37 -1.09
CA ALA A 489 23.09 -12.97 -0.89
C ALA A 489 24.56 -12.71 -1.29
N VAL A 490 25.48 -13.61 -0.95
CA VAL A 490 26.90 -13.48 -1.34
C VAL A 490 27.09 -13.54 -2.86
N ALA A 491 26.37 -14.43 -3.55
CA ALA A 491 26.42 -14.53 -5.00
C ALA A 491 25.94 -13.24 -5.69
N ALA A 492 24.84 -12.65 -5.19
CA ALA A 492 24.31 -11.39 -5.70
C ALA A 492 25.30 -10.23 -5.53
N LEU A 493 25.94 -10.13 -4.36
CA LEU A 493 26.94 -9.09 -4.08
C LEU A 493 28.19 -9.22 -4.97
N LEU A 494 28.67 -10.44 -5.24
CA LEU A 494 29.78 -10.67 -6.18
C LEU A 494 29.41 -10.26 -7.60
N LEU A 495 28.17 -10.51 -8.02
CA LEU A 495 27.69 -10.13 -9.35
C LEU A 495 27.61 -8.61 -9.50
N LEU A 496 27.09 -7.90 -8.48
CA LEU A 496 27.02 -6.44 -8.45
C LEU A 496 28.40 -5.79 -8.57
N ASN A 497 29.41 -6.33 -7.87
CA ASN A 497 30.79 -5.84 -7.95
C ASN A 497 31.49 -6.18 -9.27
N ARG A 498 30.81 -6.88 -10.20
CA ARG A 498 31.36 -7.38 -11.47
C ARG A 498 32.56 -8.32 -11.28
N ASP A 499 32.59 -9.02 -10.14
CA ASP A 499 33.67 -9.93 -9.73
C ASP A 499 33.29 -11.41 -9.97
N GLU A 500 32.46 -11.67 -10.98
CA GLU A 500 31.92 -13.02 -11.26
C GLU A 500 33.00 -14.05 -11.64
N GLU A 501 34.17 -13.62 -12.11
CA GLU A 501 35.34 -14.48 -12.39
C GLU A 501 36.24 -14.72 -11.15
N SER A 502 35.92 -14.10 -10.01
CA SER A 502 36.79 -14.01 -8.83
C SER A 502 36.32 -14.85 -7.64
N VAL A 503 35.38 -15.80 -7.82
CA VAL A 503 34.83 -16.64 -6.73
C VAL A 503 35.94 -17.33 -5.93
N ALA A 504 36.96 -17.86 -6.61
CA ALA A 504 38.10 -18.50 -5.95
C ALA A 504 38.94 -17.51 -5.12
N GLU A 505 39.13 -16.28 -5.61
CA GLU A 505 39.85 -15.23 -4.90
C GLU A 505 39.06 -14.74 -3.67
N PHE A 506 37.75 -14.56 -3.82
CA PHE A 506 36.83 -14.25 -2.74
C PHE A 506 36.91 -15.32 -1.64
N LEU A 507 36.77 -16.61 -1.99
CA LEU A 507 36.83 -17.71 -1.01
C LEU A 507 38.20 -17.79 -0.32
N ALA A 508 39.29 -17.51 -1.03
CA ALA A 508 40.63 -17.46 -0.46
C ALA A 508 40.78 -16.27 0.51
N ALA A 509 40.23 -15.10 0.18
CA ALA A 509 40.19 -13.95 1.07
C ALA A 509 39.34 -14.22 2.31
N TYR A 510 38.13 -14.77 2.14
CA TYR A 510 37.23 -15.18 3.22
C TYR A 510 37.93 -16.13 4.19
N GLY A 511 38.54 -17.21 3.68
CA GLY A 511 39.24 -18.19 4.50
C GLY A 511 40.41 -17.58 5.30
N ARG A 512 41.17 -16.66 4.70
CA ARG A 512 42.23 -15.92 5.42
C ARG A 512 41.68 -15.01 6.51
N ASN A 513 40.57 -14.33 6.25
CA ASN A 513 39.92 -13.45 7.23
C ASN A 513 39.38 -14.26 8.42
N ARG A 514 38.79 -15.44 8.17
CA ARG A 514 38.38 -16.37 9.23
C ARG A 514 39.55 -16.88 10.08
N GLN A 515 40.70 -17.16 9.46
CA GLN A 515 41.93 -17.52 10.17
C GLN A 515 42.48 -16.37 11.02
N ALA A 516 42.17 -15.12 10.67
CA ALA A 516 42.51 -13.94 11.45
C ALA A 516 41.46 -13.59 12.51
N GLU A 517 40.58 -14.54 12.87
CA GLU A 517 39.57 -14.42 13.93
C GLU A 517 38.50 -13.33 13.70
N LEU A 518 38.27 -12.93 12.44
CA LEU A 518 37.14 -12.09 12.07
C LEU A 518 35.84 -12.89 12.09
N THR A 519 34.73 -12.23 12.41
CA THR A 519 33.38 -12.85 12.32
C THR A 519 33.07 -13.28 10.87
N PRO A 520 32.16 -14.23 10.63
CA PRO A 520 31.74 -14.60 9.29
C PRO A 520 31.29 -13.40 8.44
N GLU A 521 30.48 -12.52 9.02
CA GLU A 521 29.92 -11.34 8.37
C GLU A 521 31.03 -10.35 8.00
N GLU A 522 31.90 -10.00 8.97
CA GLU A 522 33.10 -9.18 8.69
C GLU A 522 33.93 -9.82 7.57
N SER A 523 34.17 -11.14 7.62
CA SER A 523 35.01 -11.83 6.65
C SER A 523 34.48 -11.74 5.21
N VAL A 524 33.16 -11.81 5.04
CA VAL A 524 32.49 -11.55 3.75
C VAL A 524 32.70 -10.10 3.33
N GLU A 525 32.43 -9.15 4.21
CA GLU A 525 32.53 -7.72 3.92
C GLU A 525 33.94 -7.32 3.47
N TYR A 526 34.99 -7.76 4.20
CA TYR A 526 36.38 -7.51 3.82
C TYR A 526 36.77 -8.24 2.53
N ALA A 527 36.29 -9.46 2.31
CA ALA A 527 36.58 -10.21 1.09
C ALA A 527 35.95 -9.56 -0.15
N LEU A 528 34.70 -9.08 -0.04
CA LEU A 528 34.01 -8.32 -1.10
C LEU A 528 34.67 -6.97 -1.38
N ALA A 529 35.28 -6.35 -0.36
CA ALA A 529 36.08 -5.13 -0.53
C ALA A 529 37.48 -5.40 -1.15
N GLY A 530 37.78 -6.62 -1.59
CA GLY A 530 39.09 -7.00 -2.16
C GLY A 530 40.23 -7.05 -1.14
N LEU A 531 39.91 -6.98 0.17
CA LEU A 531 40.91 -6.91 1.23
C LEU A 531 41.36 -8.32 1.63
N SER A 532 42.49 -8.74 1.05
CA SER A 532 43.10 -10.05 1.31
C SER A 532 44.35 -10.01 2.21
N ASN A 533 44.92 -8.82 2.46
CA ASN A 533 46.13 -8.65 3.25
C ASN A 533 45.78 -8.33 4.73
N PRO A 534 46.23 -9.14 5.72
CA PRO A 534 45.89 -8.95 7.13
C PRO A 534 46.23 -7.57 7.69
N ARG A 535 47.35 -6.96 7.24
CA ARG A 535 47.73 -5.61 7.70
C ARG A 535 46.77 -4.55 7.17
N ARG A 536 46.30 -4.71 5.93
CA ARG A 536 45.31 -3.81 5.33
C ARG A 536 43.96 -3.96 6.00
N VAL A 537 43.51 -5.20 6.23
CA VAL A 537 42.26 -5.49 6.94
C VAL A 537 42.24 -4.82 8.32
N GLU A 538 43.31 -4.94 9.10
CA GLU A 538 43.39 -4.30 10.43
C GLU A 538 43.35 -2.76 10.34
N VAL A 539 44.04 -2.17 9.36
CA VAL A 539 44.00 -0.71 9.13
C VAL A 539 42.59 -0.26 8.78
N VAL A 540 41.93 -0.93 7.82
CA VAL A 540 40.56 -0.59 7.39
C VAL A 540 39.58 -0.81 8.53
N ARG A 541 39.66 -1.92 9.26
CA ARG A 541 38.82 -2.23 10.41
C ARG A 541 38.89 -1.17 11.49
N LYS A 542 40.11 -0.77 11.87
CA LYS A 542 40.32 0.27 12.88
C LYS A 542 39.79 1.63 12.41
N GLN A 543 39.92 1.93 11.12
CA GLN A 543 39.41 3.17 10.55
C GLN A 543 37.87 3.17 10.44
N SER A 544 37.27 2.09 9.97
CA SER A 544 35.81 1.94 9.84
C SER A 544 35.13 2.13 11.18
N LYS A 545 35.61 1.46 12.24
CA LYS A 545 35.12 1.65 13.61
C LYS A 545 35.28 3.09 14.13
N ARG A 546 36.36 3.77 13.74
CA ARG A 546 36.61 5.16 14.15
C ARG A 546 35.69 6.16 13.44
N LEU A 547 35.40 5.92 12.17
CA LEU A 547 34.58 6.80 11.34
C LEU A 547 33.08 6.48 11.45
N GLY A 548 32.73 5.28 11.91
CA GLY A 548 31.35 4.79 11.87
C GLY A 548 30.87 4.57 10.43
N LEU A 549 31.75 4.11 9.55
CA LEU A 549 31.46 3.89 8.12
C LEU A 549 31.50 2.39 7.78
N PRO A 550 30.69 1.94 6.81
CA PRO A 550 30.82 0.61 6.21
C PRO A 550 32.25 0.33 5.73
N VAL A 551 32.67 -0.94 5.79
CA VAL A 551 34.05 -1.33 5.42
C VAL A 551 34.31 -1.03 3.95
N ALA A 552 33.35 -1.29 3.06
CA ALA A 552 33.49 -1.01 1.63
C ALA A 552 33.79 0.48 1.35
N ILE A 553 33.03 1.38 1.98
CA ILE A 553 33.27 2.83 1.86
C ILE A 553 34.63 3.19 2.45
N THR A 554 34.95 2.69 3.64
CA THR A 554 36.23 2.97 4.31
C THR A 554 37.43 2.48 3.48
N ALA A 555 37.34 1.29 2.90
CA ALA A 555 38.34 0.72 2.02
C ALA A 555 38.53 1.61 0.79
N ALA A 556 37.43 1.97 0.11
CA ALA A 556 37.46 2.85 -1.06
C ALA A 556 38.09 4.22 -0.74
N LEU A 557 37.77 4.81 0.42
CA LEU A 557 38.36 6.07 0.88
C LEU A 557 39.87 5.99 1.07
N LEU A 558 40.36 4.90 1.65
CA LEU A 558 41.79 4.68 1.92
C LEU A 558 42.59 4.25 0.69
N GLU A 559 41.93 3.75 -0.35
CA GLU A 559 42.58 3.30 -1.58
C GLU A 559 42.65 4.38 -2.65
N ARG A 560 41.58 5.15 -2.84
CA ARG A 560 41.51 6.13 -3.92
C ARG A 560 42.38 7.36 -3.66
N ARG A 561 42.62 7.73 -2.40
CA ARG A 561 43.36 8.94 -2.04
C ARG A 561 44.00 8.89 -0.66
N THR A 562 45.13 9.58 -0.50
CA THR A 562 45.91 9.60 0.75
C THR A 562 45.30 10.50 1.83
N ASP A 563 44.50 11.49 1.42
CA ASP A 563 43.81 12.46 2.26
C ASP A 563 42.30 12.16 2.41
N GLY A 564 41.84 10.95 2.06
CA GLY A 564 40.41 10.60 1.99
C GLY A 564 39.66 10.78 3.31
N VAL A 565 40.31 10.49 4.44
CA VAL A 565 39.74 10.71 5.77
C VAL A 565 39.58 12.20 6.07
N ALA A 566 40.52 13.05 5.66
CA ALA A 566 40.42 14.49 5.84
C ALA A 566 39.29 15.08 4.99
N VAL A 567 39.16 14.61 3.75
CA VAL A 567 38.07 14.98 2.83
C VAL A 567 36.71 14.56 3.38
N TYR A 568 36.60 13.34 3.91
CA TYR A 568 35.38 12.87 4.56
C TYR A 568 34.95 13.78 5.71
N HIS A 569 35.88 14.19 6.58
CA HIS A 569 35.58 15.13 7.66
C HIS A 569 35.17 16.51 7.14
N GLY A 570 35.84 17.03 6.11
CA GLY A 570 35.43 18.28 5.48
C GLY A 570 34.00 18.21 4.93
N LEU A 571 33.64 17.10 4.26
CA LEU A 571 32.28 16.89 3.76
C LEU A 571 31.25 16.71 4.88
N LEU A 572 31.61 16.12 6.02
CA LEU A 572 30.73 16.06 7.19
C LEU A 572 30.40 17.47 7.72
N ASP A 573 31.39 18.35 7.73
CA ASP A 573 31.23 19.73 8.16
C ASP A 573 30.37 20.50 7.14
N ASP A 574 30.68 20.39 5.85
CA ASP A 574 29.91 21.02 4.78
C ASP A 574 28.43 20.58 4.79
N LEU A 575 28.17 19.27 4.99
CA LEU A 575 26.81 18.73 5.06
C LEU A 575 26.06 19.13 6.33
N ALA A 576 26.76 19.50 7.41
CA ALA A 576 26.12 19.95 8.64
C ALA A 576 25.27 21.21 8.44
N GLU A 577 25.67 22.07 7.49
CA GLU A 577 24.95 23.30 7.15
C GLU A 577 23.65 23.02 6.36
N THR A 578 23.46 21.80 5.87
CA THR A 578 22.35 21.43 4.99
C THR A 578 21.17 20.80 5.72
N GLY A 579 21.24 20.67 7.05
CA GLY A 579 20.20 20.08 7.89
C GLY A 579 20.20 18.55 7.94
N VAL A 580 21.06 17.87 7.18
CA VAL A 580 21.22 16.40 7.24
C VAL A 580 21.98 16.03 8.51
N THR A 581 21.45 15.10 9.30
CA THR A 581 22.03 14.71 10.59
C THR A 581 22.26 13.20 10.70
N GLY A 582 22.80 12.77 11.85
CA GLY A 582 22.91 11.34 12.20
C GLY A 582 23.75 10.50 11.23
N ASP A 583 23.31 9.26 11.03
CA ASP A 583 23.96 8.28 10.17
C ASP A 583 23.81 8.62 8.68
N THR A 584 22.69 9.20 8.27
CA THR A 584 22.47 9.67 6.90
C THR A 584 23.57 10.61 6.44
N ARG A 585 23.95 11.59 7.28
CA ARG A 585 25.06 12.50 6.98
C ARG A 585 26.39 11.75 6.80
N ARG A 586 26.68 10.77 7.65
CA ARG A 586 27.91 9.97 7.57
C ARG A 586 27.95 9.15 6.29
N THR A 587 26.84 8.52 5.93
CA THR A 587 26.72 7.72 4.70
C THR A 587 26.91 8.59 3.47
N ILE A 588 26.22 9.73 3.37
CA ILE A 588 26.36 10.66 2.24
C ILE A 588 27.79 11.20 2.15
N ALA A 589 28.37 11.68 3.25
CA ALA A 589 29.76 12.14 3.27
C ALA A 589 30.72 11.04 2.80
N GLY A 590 30.50 9.80 3.22
CA GLY A 590 31.27 8.63 2.81
C GLY A 590 31.19 8.37 1.30
N ILE A 591 29.97 8.34 0.74
CA ILE A 591 29.73 8.14 -0.69
C ILE A 591 30.38 9.25 -1.52
N LEU A 592 30.18 10.52 -1.14
CA LEU A 592 30.73 11.66 -1.86
C LEU A 592 32.26 11.71 -1.78
N ALA A 593 32.85 11.33 -0.65
CA ALA A 593 34.30 11.34 -0.45
C ALA A 593 35.04 10.29 -1.29
N VAL A 594 34.36 9.23 -1.75
CA VAL A 594 34.90 8.22 -2.68
C VAL A 594 35.04 8.76 -4.11
N SER A 595 34.37 9.88 -4.44
CA SER A 595 34.50 10.55 -5.73
C SER A 595 35.93 11.08 -5.95
N LEU A 596 36.36 11.07 -7.21
CA LEU A 596 37.61 11.72 -7.64
C LEU A 596 37.55 13.24 -7.45
N GLU A 597 36.35 13.83 -7.52
CA GLU A 597 36.12 15.26 -7.34
C GLU A 597 35.04 15.51 -6.26
N PRO A 598 35.39 15.43 -4.96
CA PRO A 598 34.40 15.52 -3.87
C PRO A 598 33.65 16.84 -3.83
N ALA A 599 34.33 17.95 -4.14
CA ALA A 599 33.68 19.26 -4.22
C ALA A 599 32.64 19.33 -5.36
N GLN A 600 32.90 18.65 -6.48
CA GLN A 600 31.91 18.54 -7.55
C GLN A 600 30.78 17.59 -7.14
N ALA A 601 31.10 16.47 -6.49
CA ALA A 601 30.12 15.51 -5.99
C ALA A 601 29.16 16.16 -4.99
N LEU A 602 29.65 16.95 -4.04
CA LEU A 602 28.81 17.72 -3.11
C LEU A 602 27.89 18.70 -3.85
N ARG A 603 28.41 19.45 -4.83
CA ARG A 603 27.56 20.34 -5.64
C ARG A 603 26.45 19.59 -6.37
N ARG A 604 26.79 18.45 -6.99
CA ARG A 604 25.82 17.62 -7.71
C ARG A 604 24.81 16.96 -6.78
N TRP A 605 25.22 16.60 -5.57
CA TRP A 605 24.32 16.11 -4.52
C TRP A 605 23.33 17.20 -4.09
N THR A 606 23.80 18.42 -3.83
CA THR A 606 22.92 19.55 -3.49
C THR A 606 21.95 19.86 -4.62
N GLU A 607 22.41 19.79 -5.88
CA GLU A 607 21.55 19.91 -7.05
C GLU A 607 20.50 18.79 -7.11
N ALA A 608 20.92 17.52 -6.97
CA ALA A 608 20.00 16.38 -6.99
C ALA A 608 18.94 16.48 -5.90
N ARG A 609 19.34 16.85 -4.68
CA ARG A 609 18.44 17.09 -3.55
C ARG A 609 17.43 18.19 -3.86
N GLY A 610 17.87 19.29 -4.48
CA GLY A 610 16.99 20.37 -4.90
C GLY A 610 16.01 19.98 -6.02
N GLU A 611 16.43 19.15 -6.97
CA GLU A 611 15.54 18.64 -8.03
C GLU A 611 14.52 17.64 -7.48
N LEU A 612 14.90 16.79 -6.51
CA LEU A 612 13.98 15.89 -5.82
C LEU A 612 12.95 16.67 -4.98
N ALA A 613 13.37 17.67 -4.22
CA ALA A 613 12.47 18.50 -3.42
C ALA A 613 11.41 19.22 -4.27
N GLN A 614 11.77 19.65 -5.49
CA GLN A 614 10.80 20.24 -6.42
C GLN A 614 9.73 19.26 -6.91
N LEU A 615 9.97 17.95 -6.79
CA LEU A 615 8.98 16.90 -7.05
C LEU A 615 8.21 16.49 -5.77
N GLY A 616 8.39 17.20 -4.66
CA GLY A 616 7.83 16.84 -3.36
C GLY A 616 8.54 15.66 -2.69
N LEU A 617 9.75 15.30 -3.16
CA LEU A 617 10.53 14.18 -2.63
C LEU A 617 11.58 14.71 -1.65
N GLU A 618 11.27 14.63 -0.36
CA GLU A 618 12.10 15.16 0.73
C GLU A 618 12.34 14.09 1.82
N GLY A 619 13.16 14.44 2.82
CA GLY A 619 13.50 13.55 3.93
C GLY A 619 14.76 12.71 3.71
N SER A 620 15.04 11.83 4.68
CA SER A 620 16.30 11.06 4.74
C SER A 620 16.50 10.13 3.54
N TYR A 621 15.43 9.51 3.04
CA TYR A 621 15.47 8.67 1.84
C TYR A 621 15.81 9.48 0.58
N ALA A 622 15.22 10.68 0.42
CA ALA A 622 15.53 11.56 -0.70
C ALA A 622 16.97 12.08 -0.62
N ASP A 623 17.49 12.38 0.58
CA ASP A 623 18.87 12.81 0.80
C ASP A 623 19.88 11.71 0.39
N ILE A 624 19.57 10.44 0.65
CA ILE A 624 20.36 9.29 0.21
C ILE A 624 20.23 9.11 -1.30
N ALA A 625 19.02 9.18 -1.85
CA ALA A 625 18.80 9.08 -3.30
C ALA A 625 19.57 10.17 -4.06
N ALA A 626 19.66 11.39 -3.53
CA ALA A 626 20.47 12.46 -4.09
C ALA A 626 21.96 12.09 -4.21
N ALA A 627 22.49 11.19 -3.38
CA ALA A 627 23.86 10.70 -3.50
C ALA A 627 24.05 9.82 -4.74
N PHE A 628 23.06 9.01 -5.10
CA PHE A 628 23.02 8.30 -6.39
C PHE A 628 22.90 9.29 -7.56
N GLY A 629 22.04 10.31 -7.44
CA GLY A 629 21.92 11.37 -8.45
C GLY A 629 23.21 12.18 -8.66
N ALA A 630 24.04 12.30 -7.61
CA ALA A 630 25.35 12.94 -7.70
C ALA A 630 26.34 12.14 -8.56
N SER A 631 26.25 10.81 -8.55
CA SER A 631 27.08 9.90 -9.35
C SER A 631 26.48 9.58 -10.73
N ASP A 632 25.18 9.77 -10.93
CA ASP A 632 24.50 9.40 -12.17
C ASP A 632 25.10 10.13 -13.39
N ARG A 633 25.42 9.39 -14.45
CA ARG A 633 26.03 9.95 -15.67
C ARG A 633 25.11 10.88 -16.47
N ARG A 634 23.78 10.78 -16.29
CA ARG A 634 22.76 11.58 -16.99
C ARG A 634 22.53 12.95 -16.35
N GLY A 635 23.03 13.15 -15.13
CA GLY A 635 22.88 14.39 -14.38
C GLY A 635 21.83 14.32 -13.26
N PRO A 636 21.90 15.23 -12.27
CA PRO A 636 21.01 15.25 -11.11
C PRO A 636 19.52 15.31 -11.45
N ARG A 637 19.16 16.13 -12.45
CA ARG A 637 17.77 16.34 -12.86
C ARG A 637 17.15 15.13 -13.55
N THR A 638 17.89 14.55 -14.51
CA THR A 638 17.47 13.32 -15.19
C THR A 638 17.32 12.16 -14.21
N PHE A 639 18.21 12.09 -13.21
CA PHE A 639 18.07 11.14 -12.10
C PHE A 639 16.80 11.40 -11.28
N ALA A 640 16.49 12.65 -10.91
CA ALA A 640 15.28 12.96 -10.14
C ALA A 640 14.00 12.51 -10.88
N LEU A 641 13.93 12.73 -12.20
CA LEU A 641 12.84 12.22 -13.03
C LEU A 641 12.77 10.69 -13.04
N ALA A 642 13.91 10.01 -13.24
CA ALA A 642 13.99 8.55 -13.23
C ALA A 642 13.59 7.97 -11.86
N TYR A 643 14.01 8.62 -10.77
CA TYR A 643 13.69 8.23 -9.40
C TYR A 643 12.20 8.36 -9.09
N ALA A 644 11.58 9.49 -9.47
CA ALA A 644 10.13 9.66 -9.32
C ALA A 644 9.34 8.60 -10.12
N ALA A 645 9.75 8.34 -11.36
CA ALA A 645 9.15 7.30 -12.20
C ALA A 645 9.33 5.90 -11.59
N GLN A 646 10.52 5.61 -11.04
CA GLN A 646 10.84 4.33 -10.41
C GLN A 646 10.04 4.10 -9.13
N ARG A 647 9.88 5.10 -8.26
CA ARG A 647 9.01 5.01 -7.07
C ARG A 647 7.58 4.70 -7.46
N GLN A 648 7.02 5.40 -8.44
CA GLN A 648 5.65 5.15 -8.89
C GLN A 648 5.48 3.75 -9.53
N ALA A 649 6.51 3.22 -10.20
CA ALA A 649 6.47 1.86 -10.71
C ALA A 649 6.48 0.83 -9.57
N LEU A 650 7.35 1.01 -8.57
CA LEU A 650 7.49 0.11 -7.41
C LEU A 650 6.28 0.15 -6.47
N ALA A 651 5.60 1.29 -6.37
CA ALA A 651 4.34 1.44 -5.63
C ALA A 651 3.22 0.49 -6.10
N ARG A 652 3.34 -0.06 -7.33
CA ARG A 652 2.40 -1.04 -7.90
C ARG A 652 2.98 -2.45 -7.95
N SER A 653 4.17 -2.64 -7.40
CA SER A 653 4.86 -3.93 -7.32
C SER A 653 4.11 -4.85 -6.36
N SER A 654 4.11 -6.14 -6.67
CA SER A 654 3.63 -7.21 -5.79
C SER A 654 4.61 -7.58 -4.66
N ILE A 655 5.74 -6.88 -4.56
CA ILE A 655 6.80 -7.14 -3.58
C ILE A 655 6.75 -6.10 -2.47
N ASP A 656 6.62 -6.59 -1.25
CA ASP A 656 6.65 -5.78 -0.03
C ASP A 656 7.94 -4.96 0.07
N ASP A 657 7.81 -3.69 0.47
CA ASP A 657 8.89 -2.71 0.62
C ASP A 657 9.81 -2.58 -0.62
N ALA A 658 9.27 -2.76 -1.83
CA ALA A 658 10.07 -2.66 -3.05
C ALA A 658 10.56 -1.22 -3.33
N ASP A 659 9.85 -0.21 -2.83
CA ASP A 659 10.12 1.21 -3.01
C ASP A 659 11.48 1.66 -2.44
N ARG A 660 11.98 0.99 -1.39
CA ARG A 660 13.31 1.24 -0.81
C ARG A 660 14.45 1.05 -1.80
N PHE A 661 14.23 0.27 -2.86
CA PHE A 661 15.20 0.00 -3.92
C PHE A 661 15.11 0.98 -5.11
N ALA A 662 14.24 2.00 -5.00
CA ALA A 662 14.08 2.99 -6.05
C ALA A 662 15.38 3.74 -6.39
N PRO A 663 16.25 4.14 -5.43
CA PRO A 663 17.50 4.84 -5.77
C PRO A 663 18.42 4.01 -6.68
N GLU A 664 18.58 2.72 -6.36
CA GLU A 664 19.43 1.78 -7.08
C GLU A 664 18.87 1.53 -8.49
N LEU A 665 17.57 1.24 -8.58
CA LEU A 665 16.92 0.96 -9.85
C LEU A 665 16.78 2.21 -10.73
N ALA A 666 16.67 3.39 -10.15
CA ALA A 666 16.61 4.63 -10.90
C ALA A 666 17.96 5.02 -11.50
N HIS A 667 19.07 4.59 -10.89
CA HIS A 667 20.43 4.90 -11.32
C HIS A 667 20.80 4.17 -12.64
N ALA A 668 21.75 4.73 -13.40
CA ALA A 668 22.04 4.33 -14.81
C ALA A 668 23.51 4.06 -15.15
#